data_AF-A0A409VPI7-F1
#
_entry.id   AF-A0A409VPI7-F1
#
_cell.length_a   1.000
_cell.length_b   1.000
_cell.length_c   1.000
_cell.angle_alpha   90.00
_cell.angle_beta   90.00
_cell.angle_gamma   90.00
#
_symmetry.space_group_name_H-M   'P 1'
#
loop_
_entity.id
_entity.type
_entity.pdbx_description
1 polymer ?
#
loop_
_entity_poly.entity_id
_entity_poly.type
_entity_poly.pdbx_seq_one_letter_code
_entity_poly.pdbx_strand_id
1 'polypeptide(L)'
;MTTLSGSLLAKGELKIGEVFWKKNYEWLKEHGYQLRTRYSPDWKPSWQGTKLTYAQCEDGLPLPYVQIIDAIQISSGSRVALKLLDRKVNPHEEDITRYFSTEPLVNDCHNRCVPLLDVLHPPHGENEDIRILVLPFLHEIETPLFDTVGEAIESIRQLFKGVQFMHKHHIAHRDLNTNNFMMESERMFPEGYHLARPSRRPDLKASANKYTRTQRPPRYFLIDLGISFRADPDDPSPKAPIIRGGDPTIPEYKNITVPQMNPFPTDVYCAGNIVRYEFLEGHPVITDIHGYRGLEFLKPLIDDMVQDDPDKRPNMDEVVERFEAIVARLSAWKLRSRPSPRRKNIFQNSPSRLLSGIHPQQISYTTMTALPGSLLAKGELRIGEFFWKRNYEWLREHGYQLRPRYAPDWKPSWYGTKMTYSQCEDGLPIPYVQIIDAIQISTGSRVALKYVDKKVNPHEEDIMRHFSTEPLASDPHNHCIPLLDALHPPNDEEEDIDILVLPFLHVIKFPLFDTVGEVIDCVRQLFEGVQFMHQNHVAHRDLNPNNFMMESEQMFPEGYHLARPSRRPDLKGPANRYTRTQRPPRYFLIDLGISHRADPDDPSPKAPIIRGGDPTIPEYKNITVPQTNPFPTDIYCAGNIVRYVFLEGHPVIRDIRGYKGLEFLKPLIDDMVQDDPEKRPNMDEVVERFEAIVGRLSAWKLRSRPPPRRTNIFKNTAHRSPFRSADMTSEASGLRTLDILGNDEVFWRDHYAWLKERGYQLRPRYTPDWVPSWKSSSKEQFECEDNYPHLSGRINDAIHLPTNSRVALKRINVKNHPYEEHIMHLFSSKPLSDDPRNHCVPLLDVLHPQAVKETEVIIVMPFLHAFDSPNFDTLGEAIACIRSLFKVRGPPRVLLRYQPASLQGVLFMHENHVAHRDIKADNFMIQSDKICPEGFHHILDYLNPDLTKPAKYFTRTQRPSKYFIIDFGLSRQYEARLGSPVEETMEGDDLRLQTSYQLDVLRTGELVREIFMDGHPVLTHVRGYRGFEFLRALINDMVQVDAAKRPEMKDVVIRFDDIVSRFSTWKLRSRTPSRRANVFRDTVHVFSHWKRKIVYVAKGTPAIPEG
;
A
#
# COMPACT_ATOMS: atom_id res chain seq x y z
N MET A 1 7.11 -8.97 -29.49
CA MET A 1 5.81 -9.63 -29.19
C MET A 1 4.95 -8.65 -28.40
N THR A 2 3.63 -8.72 -28.55
CA THR A 2 2.68 -7.69 -28.09
C THR A 2 2.60 -7.54 -26.57
N THR A 3 2.64 -6.30 -26.08
CA THR A 3 2.55 -5.94 -24.66
C THR A 3 1.12 -6.05 -24.13
N LEU A 4 0.78 -7.22 -23.58
CA LEU A 4 -0.43 -7.39 -22.76
C LEU A 4 -0.15 -6.94 -21.31
N SER A 5 -0.77 -5.83 -20.92
CA SER A 5 -0.73 -5.32 -19.55
C SER A 5 -1.58 -6.17 -18.60
N GLY A 6 -0.91 -7.01 -17.80
CA GLY A 6 -1.38 -7.43 -16.46
C GLY A 6 -2.82 -7.91 -16.31
N SER A 7 -3.20 -9.02 -16.95
CA SER A 7 -4.34 -9.82 -16.50
C SER A 7 -4.03 -10.50 -15.15
N LEU A 8 -5.04 -10.64 -14.29
CA LEU A 8 -4.96 -11.39 -13.04
C LEU A 8 -4.80 -12.90 -13.33
N LEU A 9 -3.57 -13.40 -13.28
CA LEU A 9 -3.29 -14.84 -13.28
C LEU A 9 -3.73 -15.50 -11.96
N ALA A 10 -4.19 -16.75 -12.03
CA ALA A 10 -4.64 -17.48 -10.85
C ALA A 10 -3.45 -17.96 -9.98
N LYS A 11 -3.74 -18.24 -8.70
CA LYS A 11 -2.72 -18.63 -7.71
C LYS A 11 -2.00 -19.93 -8.12
N GLY A 12 -0.69 -19.83 -8.34
CA GLY A 12 0.15 -20.96 -8.72
C GLY A 12 0.37 -21.13 -10.23
N GLU A 13 -0.30 -20.34 -11.08
CA GLU A 13 -0.02 -20.32 -12.52
C GLU A 13 1.36 -19.74 -12.85
N LEU A 14 1.86 -20.06 -14.04
CA LEU A 14 3.08 -19.48 -14.58
C LEU A 14 2.82 -18.03 -15.01
N LYS A 15 3.70 -17.12 -14.60
CA LYS A 15 3.74 -15.75 -15.15
C LYS A 15 4.00 -15.81 -16.66
N ILE A 16 3.59 -14.78 -17.40
CA ILE A 16 3.81 -14.68 -18.86
C ILE A 16 5.29 -14.93 -19.24
N GLY A 17 6.25 -14.39 -18.48
CA GLY A 17 7.68 -14.64 -18.72
C GLY A 17 8.21 -15.99 -18.21
N GLU A 18 7.44 -16.76 -17.45
CA GLU A 18 7.79 -18.14 -17.08
C GLU A 18 7.39 -19.16 -18.17
N VAL A 19 6.56 -18.76 -19.13
CA VAL A 19 6.07 -19.62 -20.24
C VAL A 19 7.22 -20.08 -21.14
N PHE A 20 8.23 -19.22 -21.38
CA PHE A 20 9.41 -19.56 -22.18
C PHE A 20 10.16 -20.78 -21.61
N TRP A 21 10.37 -20.83 -20.29
CA TRP A 21 11.08 -21.91 -19.62
C TRP A 21 10.28 -23.23 -19.63
N LYS A 22 8.96 -23.16 -19.48
CA LYS A 22 8.10 -24.35 -19.66
C LYS A 22 8.11 -24.86 -21.10
N LYS A 23 8.00 -23.97 -22.10
CA LYS A 23 8.00 -24.35 -23.51
C LYS A 23 9.29 -25.08 -23.90
N ASN A 24 10.43 -24.64 -23.37
CA ASN A 24 11.76 -25.19 -23.67
C ASN A 24 12.23 -26.28 -22.69
N TYR A 25 11.37 -26.80 -21.80
CA TYR A 25 11.77 -27.72 -20.72
C TYR A 25 12.42 -29.03 -21.22
N GLU A 26 11.76 -29.77 -22.12
CA GLU A 26 12.30 -31.05 -22.61
C GLU A 26 13.57 -30.83 -23.46
N TRP A 27 13.60 -29.77 -24.26
CA TRP A 27 14.78 -29.40 -25.03
C TRP A 27 15.99 -29.06 -24.13
N LEU A 28 15.80 -28.29 -23.06
CA LEU A 28 16.86 -28.02 -22.07
C LEU A 28 17.34 -29.30 -21.39
N LYS A 29 16.43 -30.22 -21.08
CA LYS A 29 16.71 -31.52 -20.45
C LYS A 29 17.46 -32.47 -21.40
N GLU A 30 17.14 -32.48 -22.70
CA GLU A 30 17.91 -33.15 -23.75
C GLU A 30 19.33 -32.57 -23.87
N HIS A 31 19.48 -31.26 -23.68
CA HIS A 31 20.78 -30.56 -23.66
C HIS A 31 21.50 -30.65 -22.30
N GLY A 32 21.03 -31.52 -21.39
CA GLY A 32 21.72 -31.81 -20.13
C GLY A 32 21.35 -30.90 -18.95
N TYR A 33 20.31 -30.07 -19.04
CA TYR A 33 19.89 -29.12 -17.99
C TYR A 33 18.46 -29.37 -17.54
N GLN A 34 18.30 -29.98 -16.35
CA GLN A 34 16.99 -30.23 -15.76
C GLN A 34 16.51 -29.00 -14.98
N LEU A 35 15.45 -28.35 -15.48
CA LEU A 35 14.71 -27.33 -14.73
C LEU A 35 13.92 -27.94 -13.55
N ARG A 36 13.47 -27.07 -12.65
CA ARG A 36 12.56 -27.43 -11.55
C ARG A 36 11.26 -28.07 -12.06
N THR A 37 10.65 -28.95 -11.27
CA THR A 37 9.48 -29.76 -11.68
C THR A 37 8.29 -28.93 -12.17
N ARG A 38 8.12 -27.70 -11.66
CA ARG A 38 7.12 -26.70 -12.10
C ARG A 38 7.06 -26.50 -13.62
N TYR A 39 8.21 -26.57 -14.28
CA TYR A 39 8.33 -26.26 -15.70
C TYR A 39 8.15 -27.50 -16.59
N SER A 40 8.00 -28.69 -16.01
CA SER A 40 7.74 -29.93 -16.74
C SER A 40 6.40 -29.85 -17.52
N PRO A 41 6.31 -30.38 -18.75
CA PRO A 41 5.05 -30.54 -19.46
C PRO A 41 4.02 -31.33 -18.63
N ASP A 42 4.47 -32.42 -18.00
CA ASP A 42 3.68 -33.31 -17.14
C ASP A 42 3.58 -32.83 -15.68
N TRP A 43 3.94 -31.57 -15.40
CA TRP A 43 3.92 -31.04 -14.04
C TRP A 43 2.52 -31.12 -13.44
N LYS A 44 2.45 -31.78 -12.27
CA LYS A 44 1.33 -31.72 -11.35
C LYS A 44 1.80 -30.97 -10.11
N PRO A 45 1.11 -29.88 -9.71
CA PRO A 45 1.48 -29.11 -8.53
C PRO A 45 1.66 -29.99 -7.29
N SER A 46 2.78 -29.90 -6.58
CA SER A 46 3.06 -30.76 -5.42
C SER A 46 2.15 -30.49 -4.21
N TRP A 47 1.44 -29.37 -4.22
CA TRP A 47 0.36 -29.08 -3.27
C TRP A 47 -0.97 -29.75 -3.63
N GLN A 48 -1.14 -30.22 -4.88
CA GLN A 48 -2.34 -30.93 -5.31
C GLN A 48 -2.41 -32.31 -4.64
N GLY A 49 -3.49 -32.59 -3.92
CA GLY A 49 -3.63 -33.80 -3.08
C GLY A 49 -2.80 -33.80 -1.79
N THR A 50 -2.09 -32.72 -1.43
CA THR A 50 -1.41 -32.58 -0.13
C THR A 50 -2.07 -31.48 0.72
N LYS A 51 -1.51 -31.16 1.90
CA LYS A 51 -2.05 -30.15 2.84
C LYS A 51 -1.32 -28.79 2.79
N LEU A 52 -0.54 -28.54 1.73
CA LEU A 52 0.42 -27.44 1.64
C LEU A 52 -0.10 -26.29 0.76
N THR A 53 0.47 -25.09 0.91
CA THR A 53 0.26 -23.98 -0.03
C THR A 53 1.21 -24.09 -1.22
N TYR A 54 0.84 -23.48 -2.35
CA TYR A 54 1.82 -23.18 -3.40
C TYR A 54 3.00 -22.32 -2.87
N ALA A 55 2.77 -21.50 -1.84
CA ALA A 55 3.81 -20.69 -1.19
C ALA A 55 4.66 -21.45 -0.14
N GLN A 56 4.37 -22.73 0.13
CA GLN A 56 5.09 -23.65 1.01
C GLN A 56 5.80 -24.74 0.19
N CYS A 57 5.21 -25.13 -0.94
CA CYS A 57 5.81 -26.00 -1.93
C CYS A 57 6.87 -25.27 -2.76
N GLU A 58 7.93 -26.00 -3.10
CA GLU A 58 9.04 -25.54 -3.94
C GLU A 58 8.53 -25.06 -5.30
N ASP A 59 7.88 -25.98 -6.02
CA ASP A 59 7.33 -25.79 -7.37
C ASP A 59 6.22 -24.73 -7.44
N GLY A 60 5.68 -24.28 -6.31
CA GLY A 60 4.69 -23.21 -6.27
C GLY A 60 5.30 -21.81 -6.22
N LEU A 61 6.57 -21.65 -5.85
CA LEU A 61 7.24 -20.36 -5.88
C LEU A 61 7.62 -19.96 -7.32
N PRO A 62 7.06 -18.85 -7.85
CA PRO A 62 7.40 -18.36 -9.19
C PRO A 62 8.82 -17.82 -9.21
N LEU A 63 9.38 -17.65 -10.41
CA LEU A 63 10.64 -16.92 -10.57
C LEU A 63 10.56 -15.51 -9.96
N PRO A 64 11.60 -15.07 -9.23
CA PRO A 64 11.71 -13.68 -8.82
C PRO A 64 11.86 -12.77 -10.05
N TYR A 65 12.59 -13.23 -11.06
CA TYR A 65 12.87 -12.53 -12.32
C TYR A 65 12.72 -13.49 -13.49
N VAL A 66 12.01 -13.09 -14.54
CA VAL A 66 11.60 -13.98 -15.64
C VAL A 66 12.76 -14.44 -16.53
N GLN A 67 13.86 -13.69 -16.52
CA GLN A 67 15.05 -13.93 -17.33
C GLN A 67 16.04 -14.94 -16.75
N ILE A 68 15.92 -15.31 -15.46
CA ILE A 68 16.91 -16.19 -14.80
C ILE A 68 16.18 -17.29 -14.01
N ILE A 69 16.62 -18.54 -14.23
CA ILE A 69 16.08 -19.74 -13.59
C ILE A 69 17.23 -20.62 -13.06
N ASP A 70 16.97 -21.39 -11.99
CA ASP A 70 17.88 -22.42 -11.50
C ASP A 70 17.61 -23.78 -12.14
N ALA A 71 18.69 -24.49 -12.49
CA ALA A 71 18.65 -25.81 -13.10
C ALA A 71 19.69 -26.74 -12.46
N ILE A 72 19.52 -28.05 -12.66
CA ILE A 72 20.52 -29.07 -12.34
C ILE A 72 21.17 -29.52 -13.64
N GLN A 73 22.50 -29.41 -13.74
CA GLN A 73 23.26 -30.00 -14.84
C GLN A 73 23.32 -31.51 -14.61
N ILE A 74 22.76 -32.29 -15.54
CA ILE A 74 22.51 -33.73 -15.40
C ILE A 74 23.82 -34.54 -15.31
N SER A 75 24.87 -34.09 -16.01
CA SER A 75 26.18 -34.78 -16.05
C SER A 75 26.97 -34.69 -14.74
N SER A 76 26.88 -33.57 -14.03
CA SER A 76 27.63 -33.29 -12.79
C SER A 76 26.77 -33.40 -11.52
N GLY A 77 25.45 -33.25 -11.64
CA GLY A 77 24.53 -33.04 -10.52
C GLY A 77 24.62 -31.62 -9.92
N SER A 78 25.50 -30.75 -10.42
CA SER A 78 25.70 -29.40 -9.90
C SER A 78 24.54 -28.48 -10.26
N ARG A 79 24.25 -27.51 -9.39
CA ARG A 79 23.23 -26.49 -9.62
C ARG A 79 23.83 -25.31 -10.40
N VAL A 80 23.15 -24.91 -11.46
CA VAL A 80 23.52 -23.81 -12.36
C VAL A 80 22.38 -22.79 -12.44
N ALA A 81 22.71 -21.57 -12.84
CA ALA A 81 21.76 -20.55 -13.25
C ALA A 81 21.73 -20.48 -14.78
N LEU A 82 20.54 -20.42 -15.37
CA LEU A 82 20.35 -20.16 -16.80
C LEU A 82 19.87 -18.71 -16.95
N LYS A 83 20.62 -17.87 -17.67
CA LYS A 83 20.25 -16.48 -17.99
C LYS A 83 19.82 -16.38 -19.45
N LEU A 84 18.59 -15.92 -19.68
CA LEU A 84 18.08 -15.56 -21.00
C LEU A 84 18.68 -14.23 -21.45
N LEU A 85 19.28 -14.23 -22.64
CA LEU A 85 19.98 -13.10 -23.25
C LEU A 85 19.36 -12.79 -24.62
N ASP A 86 19.13 -11.50 -24.90
CA ASP A 86 18.82 -11.01 -26.25
C ASP A 86 20.01 -10.19 -26.77
N ARG A 87 20.69 -10.69 -27.80
CA ARG A 87 21.88 -10.06 -28.40
C ARG A 87 21.56 -8.75 -29.13
N LYS A 88 20.28 -8.41 -29.40
CA LYS A 88 19.92 -7.06 -29.88
C LYS A 88 20.00 -6.01 -28.79
N VAL A 89 19.83 -6.41 -27.52
CA VAL A 89 19.84 -5.52 -26.36
C VAL A 89 21.23 -5.49 -25.72
N ASN A 90 21.82 -6.67 -25.49
CA ASN A 90 23.13 -6.83 -24.87
C ASN A 90 24.08 -7.58 -25.83
N PRO A 91 24.59 -6.93 -26.90
CA PRO A 91 25.34 -7.61 -27.97
C PRO A 91 26.67 -8.22 -27.52
N HIS A 92 27.28 -7.69 -26.44
CA HIS A 92 28.63 -8.06 -26.01
C HIS A 92 28.68 -9.01 -24.80
N GLU A 93 27.54 -9.31 -24.16
CA GLU A 93 27.53 -10.06 -22.90
C GLU A 93 28.10 -11.48 -23.07
N GLU A 94 27.65 -12.19 -24.12
CA GLU A 94 28.12 -13.53 -24.45
C GLU A 94 29.63 -13.52 -24.72
N ASP A 95 30.11 -12.59 -25.54
CA ASP A 95 31.50 -12.54 -26.01
C ASP A 95 32.48 -12.21 -24.88
N ILE A 96 32.15 -11.25 -24.02
CA ILE A 96 33.00 -10.86 -22.88
C ILE A 96 33.00 -11.96 -21.81
N THR A 97 31.84 -12.56 -21.49
CA THR A 97 31.78 -13.66 -20.52
C THR A 97 32.54 -14.89 -21.05
N ARG A 98 32.40 -15.20 -22.36
CA ARG A 98 33.14 -16.28 -23.03
C ARG A 98 34.65 -16.03 -23.00
N TYR A 99 35.10 -14.81 -23.29
CA TYR A 99 36.53 -14.44 -23.25
C TYR A 99 37.17 -14.78 -21.89
N PHE A 100 36.57 -14.33 -20.78
CA PHE A 100 37.07 -14.65 -19.43
C PHE A 100 36.95 -16.13 -19.04
N SER A 101 36.23 -16.93 -19.82
CA SER A 101 35.97 -18.36 -19.57
C SER A 101 36.77 -19.29 -20.47
N THR A 102 37.58 -18.74 -21.39
CA THR A 102 38.55 -19.50 -22.18
C THR A 102 39.90 -19.62 -21.50
N GLU A 103 40.66 -20.68 -21.81
CA GLU A 103 42.05 -20.81 -21.34
C GLU A 103 42.95 -19.77 -22.03
N PRO A 104 43.97 -19.23 -21.33
CA PRO A 104 44.35 -19.53 -19.95
C PRO A 104 43.54 -18.79 -18.87
N LEU A 105 42.70 -17.82 -19.24
CA LEU A 105 42.09 -16.84 -18.32
C LEU A 105 41.16 -17.47 -17.28
N VAL A 106 40.42 -18.52 -17.65
CA VAL A 106 39.53 -19.26 -16.75
C VAL A 106 40.25 -19.88 -15.54
N ASN A 107 41.54 -20.18 -15.70
CA ASN A 107 42.39 -20.79 -14.67
C ASN A 107 43.20 -19.75 -13.88
N ASP A 108 43.15 -18.45 -14.22
CA ASP A 108 43.85 -17.41 -13.45
C ASP A 108 43.17 -17.19 -12.09
N CYS A 109 43.95 -17.24 -11.01
CA CYS A 109 43.46 -17.02 -9.66
C CYS A 109 43.02 -15.57 -9.36
N HIS A 110 43.37 -14.60 -10.21
CA HIS A 110 42.89 -13.22 -10.16
C HIS A 110 41.58 -13.03 -10.93
N ASN A 111 41.23 -13.95 -11.82
CA ASN A 111 39.95 -13.92 -12.53
C ASN A 111 38.79 -14.13 -11.55
N ARG A 112 37.97 -13.09 -11.42
CA ARG A 112 36.72 -13.08 -10.65
C ARG A 112 35.52 -12.72 -11.51
N CYS A 113 35.63 -12.74 -12.83
CA CYS A 113 34.45 -12.72 -13.69
C CYS A 113 33.69 -14.04 -13.53
N VAL A 114 32.37 -14.00 -13.65
CA VAL A 114 31.55 -15.23 -13.65
C VAL A 114 31.95 -16.13 -14.83
N PRO A 115 32.30 -17.41 -14.60
CA PRO A 115 32.63 -18.31 -15.68
C PRO A 115 31.36 -18.72 -16.43
N LEU A 116 31.44 -18.71 -17.75
CA LEU A 116 30.47 -19.25 -18.68
C LEU A 116 30.69 -20.76 -18.79
N LEU A 117 29.73 -21.53 -18.31
CA LEU A 117 29.82 -23.00 -18.31
C LEU A 117 29.40 -23.58 -19.66
N ASP A 118 28.43 -22.95 -20.32
CA ASP A 118 27.84 -23.40 -21.59
C ASP A 118 26.99 -22.26 -22.21
N VAL A 119 26.66 -22.37 -23.50
CA VAL A 119 25.74 -21.46 -24.22
C VAL A 119 24.79 -22.27 -25.08
N LEU A 120 23.49 -22.13 -24.83
CA LEU A 120 22.45 -22.89 -25.50
C LEU A 120 21.68 -22.00 -26.48
N HIS A 121 21.28 -22.61 -27.60
CA HIS A 121 20.62 -21.96 -28.72
C HIS A 121 19.19 -22.53 -28.89
N PRO A 122 18.14 -21.85 -28.41
CA PRO A 122 16.77 -22.36 -28.46
C PRO A 122 16.30 -22.76 -29.88
N PRO A 123 15.44 -23.79 -30.02
CA PRO A 123 15.09 -24.35 -31.32
C PRO A 123 14.27 -23.38 -32.21
N HIS A 124 14.39 -23.56 -33.53
CA HIS A 124 13.92 -22.60 -34.53
C HIS A 124 12.42 -22.25 -34.45
N GLY A 125 12.12 -20.97 -34.69
CA GLY A 125 10.80 -20.35 -34.52
C GLY A 125 10.83 -19.16 -33.55
N GLU A 126 11.92 -19.00 -32.79
CA GLU A 126 12.22 -17.83 -31.98
C GLU A 126 13.45 -17.08 -32.56
N ASN A 127 13.60 -15.80 -32.19
CA ASN A 127 14.56 -14.87 -32.79
C ASN A 127 16.02 -15.38 -32.66
N GLU A 128 16.81 -15.34 -33.75
CA GLU A 128 18.18 -15.87 -33.79
C GLU A 128 19.16 -15.20 -32.82
N ASP A 129 18.80 -14.03 -32.28
CA ASP A 129 19.57 -13.29 -31.28
C ASP A 129 19.33 -13.75 -29.83
N ILE A 130 18.39 -14.67 -29.58
CA ILE A 130 18.15 -15.21 -28.24
C ILE A 130 19.17 -16.29 -27.89
N ARG A 131 19.77 -16.19 -26.71
CA ARG A 131 20.73 -17.16 -26.14
C ARG A 131 20.33 -17.51 -24.72
N ILE A 132 20.75 -18.67 -24.24
CA ILE A 132 20.71 -19.02 -22.82
C ILE A 132 22.16 -19.23 -22.36
N LEU A 133 22.65 -18.36 -21.49
CA LEU A 133 23.95 -18.49 -20.85
C LEU A 133 23.81 -19.41 -19.63
N VAL A 134 24.70 -20.40 -19.50
CA VAL A 134 24.77 -21.28 -18.32
C VAL A 134 25.89 -20.80 -17.41
N LEU A 135 25.54 -20.44 -16.18
CA LEU A 135 26.41 -19.79 -15.20
C LEU A 135 26.37 -20.55 -13.86
N PRO A 136 27.39 -20.42 -12.98
CA PRO A 136 27.34 -20.96 -11.63
C PRO A 136 26.16 -20.42 -10.81
N PHE A 137 25.67 -21.23 -9.86
CA PHE A 137 24.63 -20.81 -8.93
C PHE A 137 25.22 -20.04 -7.73
N LEU A 138 25.13 -18.71 -7.78
CA LEU A 138 25.77 -17.79 -6.83
C LEU A 138 24.80 -17.20 -5.80
N HIS A 139 25.33 -16.86 -4.61
CA HIS A 139 24.57 -16.31 -3.48
C HIS A 139 24.99 -14.85 -3.19
N GLU A 140 24.06 -14.04 -2.68
CA GLU A 140 24.29 -12.67 -2.19
C GLU A 140 25.38 -12.63 -1.10
N ILE A 141 26.26 -11.61 -1.10
CA ILE A 141 27.37 -11.51 -0.14
C ILE A 141 26.94 -11.11 1.28
N GLU A 142 25.81 -10.44 1.44
CA GLU A 142 25.29 -9.98 2.75
C GLU A 142 24.87 -11.14 3.68
N THR A 143 24.52 -12.30 3.10
CA THR A 143 23.93 -13.42 3.83
C THR A 143 24.72 -14.71 3.60
N PRO A 144 25.30 -15.34 4.65
CA PRO A 144 25.34 -14.90 6.04
C PRO A 144 26.17 -13.63 6.23
N LEU A 145 25.96 -12.96 7.36
CA LEU A 145 26.82 -11.85 7.81
C LEU A 145 28.28 -12.34 8.01
N PHE A 146 29.24 -11.42 7.99
CA PHE A 146 30.64 -11.72 8.30
C PHE A 146 30.84 -11.95 9.81
N ASP A 147 31.51 -13.04 10.18
CA ASP A 147 31.78 -13.40 11.58
C ASP A 147 33.14 -12.88 12.07
N THR A 148 34.11 -12.65 11.17
CA THR A 148 35.40 -12.02 11.51
C THR A 148 35.78 -10.92 10.52
N VAL A 149 36.63 -9.99 10.96
CA VAL A 149 37.22 -8.93 10.12
C VAL A 149 37.99 -9.53 8.95
N GLY A 150 38.66 -10.68 9.14
CA GLY A 150 39.37 -11.41 8.09
C GLY A 150 38.45 -11.90 6.98
N GLU A 151 37.22 -12.36 7.28
CA GLU A 151 36.25 -12.77 6.26
C GLU A 151 35.79 -11.59 5.39
N ALA A 152 35.58 -10.43 6.00
CA ALA A 152 35.24 -9.20 5.28
C ALA A 152 36.40 -8.73 4.40
N ILE A 153 37.62 -8.68 4.95
CA ILE A 153 38.84 -8.31 4.23
C ILE A 153 39.11 -9.23 3.04
N GLU A 154 38.86 -10.54 3.16
CA GLU A 154 39.02 -11.47 2.04
C GLU A 154 38.00 -11.23 0.91
N SER A 155 36.75 -10.86 1.25
CA SER A 155 35.77 -10.48 0.20
C SER A 155 36.17 -9.20 -0.55
N ILE A 156 36.66 -8.18 0.17
CA ILE A 156 37.13 -6.92 -0.42
C ILE A 156 38.39 -7.15 -1.28
N ARG A 157 39.31 -8.01 -0.83
CA ARG A 157 40.48 -8.44 -1.61
C ARG A 157 40.07 -9.02 -2.97
N GLN A 158 39.08 -9.91 -2.97
CA GLN A 158 38.62 -10.55 -4.20
C GLN A 158 37.87 -9.60 -5.12
N LEU A 159 37.08 -8.65 -4.58
CA LEU A 159 36.51 -7.55 -5.36
C LEU A 159 37.59 -6.78 -6.11
N PHE A 160 38.58 -6.24 -5.38
CA PHE A 160 39.62 -5.40 -5.97
C PHE A 160 40.50 -6.14 -6.98
N LYS A 161 40.91 -7.38 -6.67
CA LYS A 161 41.69 -8.20 -7.62
C LYS A 161 40.87 -8.60 -8.86
N GLY A 162 39.55 -8.77 -8.72
CA GLY A 162 38.65 -9.01 -9.84
C GLY A 162 38.58 -7.84 -10.81
N VAL A 163 38.34 -6.63 -10.29
CA VAL A 163 38.28 -5.41 -11.12
C VAL A 163 39.66 -5.10 -11.73
N GLN A 164 40.74 -5.22 -10.95
CA GLN A 164 42.13 -5.13 -11.45
C GLN A 164 42.41 -6.09 -12.61
N PHE A 165 41.92 -7.33 -12.53
CA PHE A 165 42.06 -8.32 -13.59
C PHE A 165 41.30 -7.92 -14.86
N MET A 166 40.04 -7.48 -14.73
CA MET A 166 39.26 -6.96 -15.87
C MET A 166 39.98 -5.80 -16.56
N HIS A 167 40.53 -4.86 -15.77
CA HIS A 167 41.23 -3.67 -16.27
C HIS A 167 42.53 -4.04 -17.00
N LYS A 168 43.29 -5.02 -16.51
CA LYS A 168 44.47 -5.58 -17.23
C LYS A 168 44.11 -6.29 -18.53
N HIS A 169 42.89 -6.80 -18.63
CA HIS A 169 42.33 -7.33 -19.87
C HIS A 169 41.65 -6.27 -20.74
N HIS A 170 41.82 -4.98 -20.40
CA HIS A 170 41.28 -3.83 -21.13
C HIS A 170 39.74 -3.87 -21.22
N ILE A 171 39.09 -4.41 -20.19
CA ILE A 171 37.63 -4.53 -20.09
C ILE A 171 37.14 -3.79 -18.83
N ALA A 172 36.24 -2.83 -19.02
CA ALA A 172 35.54 -2.16 -17.92
C ALA A 172 34.14 -2.75 -17.75
N HIS A 173 33.71 -2.94 -16.51
CA HIS A 173 32.45 -3.57 -16.15
C HIS A 173 31.26 -2.63 -16.30
N ARG A 174 31.44 -1.34 -15.93
CA ARG A 174 30.48 -0.22 -16.09
C ARG A 174 29.15 -0.33 -15.32
N ASP A 175 28.85 -1.48 -14.72
CA ASP A 175 27.75 -1.70 -13.77
C ASP A 175 28.21 -2.41 -12.48
N LEU A 176 29.31 -1.95 -11.88
CA LEU A 176 29.73 -2.44 -10.56
C LEU A 176 28.78 -1.91 -9.48
N ASN A 177 28.03 -2.80 -8.83
CA ASN A 177 27.16 -2.50 -7.70
C ASN A 177 27.03 -3.74 -6.79
N THR A 178 26.46 -3.63 -5.59
CA THR A 178 26.35 -4.76 -4.64
C THR A 178 25.65 -5.99 -5.23
N ASN A 179 24.65 -5.82 -6.09
CA ASN A 179 23.92 -6.95 -6.68
C ASN A 179 24.77 -7.70 -7.72
N ASN A 180 25.71 -7.01 -8.36
CA ASN A 180 26.61 -7.58 -9.36
C ASN A 180 27.91 -8.17 -8.77
N PHE A 181 28.05 -8.17 -7.43
CA PHE A 181 29.13 -8.84 -6.71
C PHE A 181 28.57 -9.95 -5.81
N MET A 182 28.72 -11.20 -6.24
CA MET A 182 28.13 -12.38 -5.60
C MET A 182 29.20 -13.35 -5.09
N MET A 183 28.82 -14.37 -4.31
CA MET A 183 29.72 -15.41 -3.82
C MET A 183 29.34 -16.82 -4.28
N GLU A 184 30.38 -17.63 -4.50
CA GLU A 184 30.32 -19.08 -4.68
C GLU A 184 29.64 -19.72 -3.48
N SER A 185 28.52 -20.41 -3.74
CA SER A 185 27.59 -20.77 -2.70
C SER A 185 27.72 -22.22 -2.23
N GLU A 186 28.08 -23.13 -3.14
CA GLU A 186 28.15 -24.58 -2.93
C GLU A 186 29.02 -25.00 -1.75
N ARG A 187 30.18 -24.34 -1.57
CA ARG A 187 31.09 -24.64 -0.46
C ARG A 187 30.45 -24.33 0.89
N MET A 188 29.85 -23.14 1.02
CA MET A 188 29.23 -22.69 2.27
C MET A 188 27.90 -23.39 2.54
N PHE A 189 27.12 -23.66 1.51
CA PHE A 189 25.79 -24.27 1.54
C PHE A 189 25.82 -25.66 0.85
N PRO A 190 26.38 -26.70 1.51
CA PRO A 190 26.57 -28.04 0.90
C PRO A 190 25.27 -28.74 0.51
N GLU A 191 24.14 -28.32 1.07
CA GLU A 191 22.80 -28.86 0.78
C GLU A 191 22.01 -27.94 -0.18
N GLY A 192 22.66 -26.88 -0.69
CA GLY A 192 22.06 -25.85 -1.52
C GLY A 192 21.03 -24.95 -0.80
N TYR A 193 20.38 -24.11 -1.58
CA TYR A 193 19.27 -23.23 -1.17
C TYR A 193 18.34 -22.99 -2.37
N HIS A 194 17.16 -22.43 -2.11
CA HIS A 194 16.16 -22.15 -3.13
C HIS A 194 16.33 -20.74 -3.74
N LEU A 195 16.28 -20.60 -5.07
CA LEU A 195 16.41 -19.32 -5.79
C LEU A 195 15.43 -18.26 -5.24
N ALA A 196 14.12 -18.55 -5.20
CA ALA A 196 13.16 -17.58 -4.68
C ALA A 196 13.13 -17.47 -3.14
N ARG A 197 13.93 -18.25 -2.38
CA ARG A 197 14.06 -18.19 -0.90
C ARG A 197 15.44 -18.70 -0.36
N PRO A 198 16.54 -17.94 -0.47
CA PRO A 198 17.89 -18.40 -0.09
C PRO A 198 18.09 -18.79 1.39
N SER A 199 17.23 -18.33 2.30
CA SER A 199 17.27 -18.78 3.70
C SER A 199 16.77 -20.23 3.90
N ARG A 200 16.23 -20.87 2.87
CA ARG A 200 15.68 -22.23 2.87
C ARG A 200 16.46 -23.14 1.93
N ARG A 201 16.51 -24.43 2.26
CA ARG A 201 16.99 -25.49 1.37
C ARG A 201 16.21 -25.50 0.05
N PRO A 202 16.72 -26.12 -1.02
CA PRO A 202 16.04 -26.14 -2.31
C PRO A 202 14.60 -26.65 -2.23
N ASP A 203 14.34 -27.67 -1.41
CA ASP A 203 13.01 -28.25 -1.20
C ASP A 203 12.07 -27.44 -0.28
N LEU A 204 12.51 -26.26 0.16
CA LEU A 204 11.88 -25.38 1.15
C LEU A 204 11.62 -25.97 2.55
N LYS A 205 11.90 -27.25 2.82
CA LYS A 205 11.44 -27.94 4.05
C LYS A 205 12.16 -27.48 5.32
N ALA A 206 13.44 -27.15 5.21
CA ALA A 206 14.25 -26.65 6.32
C ALA A 206 15.05 -25.40 5.92
N SER A 207 15.66 -24.74 6.91
CA SER A 207 16.59 -23.65 6.66
C SER A 207 17.85 -24.18 5.97
N ALA A 208 18.44 -23.37 5.09
CA ALA A 208 19.69 -23.72 4.44
C ALA A 208 20.82 -23.82 5.49
N ASN A 209 21.42 -25.00 5.61
CA ASN A 209 22.59 -25.21 6.48
C ASN A 209 23.79 -24.50 5.87
N LYS A 210 24.58 -23.82 6.70
CA LYS A 210 25.72 -23.01 6.25
C LYS A 210 26.92 -23.11 7.18
N TYR A 211 28.10 -23.17 6.58
CA TYR A 211 29.38 -22.95 7.25
C TYR A 211 29.73 -21.46 7.33
N THR A 212 30.65 -21.09 8.22
CA THR A 212 31.25 -19.74 8.19
C THR A 212 32.25 -19.62 7.04
N ARG A 213 32.56 -18.39 6.59
CA ARG A 213 33.54 -18.18 5.52
C ARG A 213 34.95 -18.59 5.97
N THR A 214 35.24 -18.50 7.27
CA THR A 214 36.49 -18.99 7.86
C THR A 214 36.59 -20.53 7.78
N GLN A 215 35.48 -21.26 7.97
CA GLN A 215 35.45 -22.72 7.86
C GLN A 215 35.54 -23.19 6.40
N ARG A 216 34.89 -22.46 5.49
CA ARG A 216 34.87 -22.75 4.06
C ARG A 216 34.91 -21.44 3.25
N PRO A 217 36.11 -20.97 2.88
CA PRO A 217 36.27 -19.73 2.12
C PRO A 217 35.57 -19.82 0.75
N PRO A 218 34.59 -18.94 0.45
CA PRO A 218 34.00 -18.86 -0.88
C PRO A 218 34.89 -18.08 -1.83
N ARG A 219 34.78 -18.37 -3.13
CA ARG A 219 35.17 -17.41 -4.18
C ARG A 219 34.08 -16.33 -4.30
N TYR A 220 34.47 -15.10 -4.61
CA TYR A 220 33.55 -14.05 -5.03
C TYR A 220 33.67 -13.79 -6.53
N PHE A 221 32.58 -13.39 -7.16
CA PHE A 221 32.46 -13.18 -8.60
C PHE A 221 31.73 -11.88 -8.95
N LEU A 222 32.21 -11.22 -10.00
CA LEU A 222 31.57 -10.15 -10.73
C LEU A 222 30.66 -10.76 -11.80
N ILE A 223 29.42 -10.27 -11.88
CA ILE A 223 28.36 -10.80 -12.75
C ILE A 223 27.72 -9.69 -13.59
N ASP A 224 26.93 -10.07 -14.59
CA ASP A 224 26.17 -9.17 -15.46
C ASP A 224 27.04 -8.23 -16.31
N LEU A 225 27.73 -8.83 -17.28
CA LEU A 225 28.65 -8.13 -18.19
C LEU A 225 27.92 -7.49 -19.40
N GLY A 226 26.61 -7.24 -19.27
CA GLY A 226 25.74 -6.82 -20.37
C GLY A 226 26.10 -5.46 -20.98
N ILE A 227 26.56 -4.53 -20.15
CA ILE A 227 27.05 -3.21 -20.57
C ILE A 227 28.58 -3.07 -20.45
N SER A 228 29.30 -4.17 -20.23
CA SER A 228 30.76 -4.15 -20.17
C SER A 228 31.36 -3.69 -21.50
N PHE A 229 32.47 -2.96 -21.44
CA PHE A 229 33.15 -2.39 -22.59
C PHE A 229 34.56 -2.95 -22.69
N ARG A 230 34.92 -3.49 -23.86
CA ARG A 230 36.28 -3.90 -24.19
C ARG A 230 36.95 -2.81 -25.02
N ALA A 231 38.00 -2.23 -24.47
CA ALA A 231 38.83 -1.23 -25.13
C ALA A 231 39.83 -1.88 -26.11
N ASP A 232 40.38 -1.05 -26.99
CA ASP A 232 41.58 -1.37 -27.76
C ASP A 232 42.80 -1.41 -26.82
N PRO A 233 43.61 -2.49 -26.79
CA PRO A 233 44.82 -2.55 -25.96
C PRO A 233 45.86 -1.47 -26.25
N ASP A 234 45.87 -0.89 -27.46
CA ASP A 234 46.81 0.16 -27.85
C ASP A 234 46.31 1.58 -27.52
N ASP A 235 45.07 1.74 -27.01
CA ASP A 235 44.51 3.02 -26.57
C ASP A 235 44.73 3.24 -25.06
N PRO A 236 45.57 4.22 -24.65
CA PRO A 236 45.85 4.49 -23.24
C PRO A 236 44.72 5.24 -22.50
N SER A 237 43.71 5.77 -23.21
CA SER A 237 42.57 6.46 -22.59
C SER A 237 41.27 6.23 -23.37
N PRO A 238 40.79 4.97 -23.41
CA PRO A 238 39.74 4.55 -24.32
C PRO A 238 38.38 5.12 -23.90
N LYS A 239 37.70 5.75 -24.85
CA LYS A 239 36.44 6.45 -24.62
C LYS A 239 35.24 5.57 -24.95
N ALA A 240 34.43 5.26 -23.94
CA ALA A 240 33.17 4.55 -24.07
C ALA A 240 31.98 5.51 -23.85
N PRO A 241 30.85 5.36 -24.57
CA PRO A 241 29.65 6.18 -24.34
C PRO A 241 29.20 6.15 -22.86
N ILE A 242 28.59 7.22 -22.36
CA ILE A 242 27.99 7.16 -21.03
C ILE A 242 26.76 6.24 -21.06
N ILE A 243 26.81 5.13 -20.30
CA ILE A 243 25.64 4.30 -19.98
C ILE A 243 25.43 4.39 -18.48
N ARG A 244 24.21 4.73 -18.04
CA ARG A 244 23.84 4.84 -16.63
C ARG A 244 23.56 3.44 -16.04
N GLY A 245 24.55 2.88 -15.35
CA GLY A 245 24.45 1.63 -14.59
C GLY A 245 23.69 1.79 -13.26
N GLY A 246 23.75 0.75 -12.44
CA GLY A 246 23.01 0.60 -11.19
C GLY A 246 23.48 1.45 -10.00
N ASP A 247 24.65 2.08 -10.08
CA ASP A 247 25.08 3.09 -9.10
C ASP A 247 24.77 4.51 -9.63
N PRO A 248 23.71 5.18 -9.15
CA PRO A 248 23.35 6.53 -9.61
C PRO A 248 24.23 7.62 -8.98
N THR A 249 25.20 7.29 -8.11
CA THR A 249 26.04 8.27 -7.42
C THR A 249 27.29 8.67 -8.19
N ILE A 250 27.63 7.93 -9.25
CA ILE A 250 28.76 8.17 -10.17
C ILE A 250 28.80 9.65 -10.59
N PRO A 251 29.85 10.40 -10.20
CA PRO A 251 30.00 11.83 -10.49
C PRO A 251 29.89 12.16 -11.98
N GLU A 252 30.49 11.33 -12.83
CA GLU A 252 30.57 11.51 -14.28
C GLU A 252 29.19 11.49 -14.96
N TYR A 253 28.16 10.87 -14.35
CA TYR A 253 26.79 10.88 -14.90
C TYR A 253 26.08 12.24 -14.80
N LYS A 254 26.64 13.18 -14.02
CA LYS A 254 26.12 14.54 -13.81
C LYS A 254 26.67 15.56 -14.81
N ASN A 255 27.55 15.13 -15.72
CA ASN A 255 28.19 16.00 -16.69
C ASN A 255 27.91 15.44 -18.09
N ILE A 256 26.74 15.77 -18.65
CA ILE A 256 26.26 15.23 -19.94
C ILE A 256 27.21 15.63 -21.09
N THR A 257 27.97 16.71 -20.91
CA THR A 257 28.94 17.31 -21.85
C THR A 257 30.07 16.42 -22.35
N VAL A 258 30.28 15.27 -21.73
CA VAL A 258 31.30 14.31 -22.13
C VAL A 258 30.59 13.05 -22.61
N PRO A 259 30.07 13.00 -23.86
CA PRO A 259 29.24 11.89 -24.33
C PRO A 259 29.97 10.54 -24.33
N GLN A 260 31.31 10.54 -24.23
CA GLN A 260 32.15 9.36 -24.04
C GLN A 260 33.27 9.63 -23.02
N MET A 261 33.39 8.77 -22.01
CA MET A 261 34.40 8.87 -20.94
C MET A 261 35.32 7.65 -20.90
N ASN A 262 36.44 7.73 -20.18
CA ASN A 262 37.20 6.55 -19.82
C ASN A 262 36.42 5.75 -18.74
N PRO A 263 36.03 4.49 -18.99
CA PRO A 263 35.18 3.73 -18.06
C PRO A 263 35.94 3.09 -16.88
N PHE A 264 37.28 3.05 -16.91
CA PHE A 264 38.07 2.38 -15.85
C PHE A 264 38.03 3.14 -14.51
N PRO A 265 38.19 4.49 -14.44
CA PRO A 265 38.01 5.23 -13.19
C PRO A 265 36.59 5.13 -12.61
N THR A 266 35.57 4.93 -13.44
CA THR A 266 34.19 4.71 -12.99
C THR A 266 34.06 3.38 -12.25
N ASP A 267 34.66 2.31 -12.77
CA ASP A 267 34.72 1.01 -12.07
C ASP A 267 35.43 1.12 -10.71
N VAL A 268 36.51 1.90 -10.60
CA VAL A 268 37.22 2.16 -9.33
C VAL A 268 36.26 2.80 -8.32
N TYR A 269 35.53 3.83 -8.73
CA TYR A 269 34.56 4.55 -7.89
C TYR A 269 33.48 3.59 -7.37
N CYS A 270 32.91 2.79 -8.26
CA CYS A 270 31.89 1.80 -7.94
C CYS A 270 32.40 0.71 -6.98
N ALA A 271 33.60 0.18 -7.22
CA ALA A 271 34.23 -0.78 -6.31
C ALA A 271 34.47 -0.17 -4.92
N GLY A 272 34.88 1.11 -4.86
CA GLY A 272 34.98 1.88 -3.62
C GLY A 272 33.64 2.02 -2.91
N ASN A 273 32.56 2.27 -3.65
CA ASN A 273 31.20 2.39 -3.12
C ASN A 273 30.66 1.08 -2.53
N ILE A 274 30.88 -0.06 -3.17
CA ILE A 274 30.52 -1.37 -2.61
C ILE A 274 31.18 -1.54 -1.23
N VAL A 275 32.46 -1.16 -1.08
CA VAL A 275 33.15 -1.22 0.22
C VAL A 275 32.60 -0.18 1.21
N ARG A 276 32.38 1.06 0.77
CA ARG A 276 31.81 2.14 1.60
C ARG A 276 30.47 1.73 2.20
N TYR A 277 29.56 1.21 1.39
CA TYR A 277 28.18 0.92 1.78
C TYR A 277 28.06 -0.41 2.54
N GLU A 278 28.59 -1.52 2.02
CA GLU A 278 28.40 -2.84 2.65
C GLU A 278 29.26 -3.04 3.91
N PHE A 279 30.45 -2.42 3.96
CA PHE A 279 31.45 -2.73 4.97
C PHE A 279 31.70 -1.61 5.99
N LEU A 280 31.71 -0.34 5.58
CA LEU A 280 32.13 0.77 6.45
C LEU A 280 30.97 1.54 7.08
N GLU A 281 30.12 2.15 6.26
CA GLU A 281 29.22 3.23 6.67
C GLU A 281 27.76 2.78 6.73
N GLY A 282 27.41 1.73 5.99
CA GLY A 282 26.04 1.39 5.65
C GLY A 282 25.66 2.05 4.32
N HIS A 283 24.68 1.50 3.63
CA HIS A 283 24.19 2.15 2.42
C HIS A 283 23.45 3.42 2.84
N PRO A 284 23.75 4.62 2.26
CA PRO A 284 23.08 5.91 2.56
C PRO A 284 21.59 5.93 2.18
N VAL A 285 21.07 4.77 1.79
CA VAL A 285 19.91 4.59 0.96
C VAL A 285 19.14 3.35 1.45
N ILE A 286 19.75 2.17 1.50
CA ILE A 286 19.09 0.95 2.00
C ILE A 286 19.08 0.89 3.54
N THR A 287 17.92 1.09 4.20
CA THR A 287 17.84 1.16 5.67
C THR A 287 18.12 -0.15 6.43
N ASP A 288 18.35 -1.25 5.73
CA ASP A 288 18.67 -2.57 6.31
C ASP A 288 20.18 -2.91 6.19
N ILE A 289 20.94 -2.13 5.41
CA ILE A 289 22.39 -2.26 5.24
C ILE A 289 23.07 -1.25 6.15
N HIS A 290 23.79 -1.76 7.16
CA HIS A 290 24.26 -0.94 8.28
C HIS A 290 25.79 -0.81 8.37
N GLY A 291 26.54 -1.46 7.47
CA GLY A 291 28.00 -1.56 7.60
C GLY A 291 28.44 -2.21 8.91
N TYR A 292 29.75 -2.25 9.12
CA TYR A 292 30.36 -2.89 10.29
C TYR A 292 31.26 -1.92 11.04
N ARG A 293 31.22 -1.97 12.38
CA ARG A 293 32.28 -1.37 13.20
C ARG A 293 33.49 -2.29 13.21
N GLY A 294 34.67 -1.69 13.14
CA GLY A 294 35.95 -2.37 13.20
C GLY A 294 36.68 -2.47 11.85
N LEU A 295 36.15 -1.91 10.76
CA LEU A 295 36.78 -1.85 9.43
C LEU A 295 37.25 -0.44 9.04
N GLU A 296 37.13 0.54 9.92
CA GLU A 296 37.37 1.97 9.65
C GLU A 296 38.79 2.30 9.17
N PHE A 297 39.76 1.40 9.38
CA PHE A 297 41.13 1.52 8.87
C PHE A 297 41.24 1.47 7.33
N LEU A 298 40.21 0.99 6.62
CA LEU A 298 40.14 1.04 5.16
C LEU A 298 39.74 2.42 4.64
N LYS A 299 39.10 3.27 5.46
CA LYS A 299 38.46 4.50 5.01
C LYS A 299 39.36 5.40 4.15
N PRO A 300 40.65 5.65 4.50
CA PRO A 300 41.52 6.52 3.69
C PRO A 300 41.78 6.00 2.27
N LEU A 301 41.75 4.68 2.04
CA LEU A 301 41.86 4.13 0.69
C LEU A 301 40.53 4.29 -0.07
N ILE A 302 39.42 4.00 0.60
CA ILE A 302 38.09 4.09 -0.02
C ILE A 302 37.74 5.53 -0.37
N ASP A 303 38.10 6.50 0.47
CA ASP A 303 37.92 7.93 0.22
C ASP A 303 38.67 8.40 -1.04
N ASP A 304 39.83 7.82 -1.34
CA ASP A 304 40.59 8.11 -2.56
C ASP A 304 40.00 7.40 -3.80
N MET A 305 39.41 6.21 -3.64
CA MET A 305 38.71 5.51 -4.72
C MET A 305 37.43 6.23 -5.14
N VAL A 306 36.70 6.83 -4.18
CA VAL A 306 35.42 7.52 -4.42
C VAL A 306 35.58 9.04 -4.61
N GLN A 307 36.72 9.50 -5.14
CA GLN A 307 36.91 10.91 -5.50
C GLN A 307 35.95 11.33 -6.62
N ASP A 308 35.41 12.55 -6.53
CA ASP A 308 34.50 13.05 -7.55
C ASP A 308 35.20 13.20 -8.92
N ASP A 309 36.46 13.62 -8.89
CA ASP A 309 37.34 13.75 -10.05
C ASP A 309 37.93 12.38 -10.46
N PRO A 310 37.64 11.87 -11.67
CA PRO A 310 38.12 10.56 -12.11
C PRO A 310 39.65 10.48 -12.26
N ASP A 311 40.32 11.58 -12.59
CA ASP A 311 41.78 11.61 -12.79
C ASP A 311 42.55 11.59 -11.46
N LYS A 312 41.86 11.83 -10.34
CA LYS A 312 42.42 11.72 -8.98
C LYS A 312 42.19 10.35 -8.33
N ARG A 313 41.42 9.47 -8.96
CA ARG A 313 41.18 8.11 -8.43
C ARG A 313 42.43 7.26 -8.66
N PRO A 314 42.89 6.49 -7.66
CA PRO A 314 43.96 5.54 -7.87
C PRO A 314 43.52 4.48 -8.88
N ASN A 315 44.42 4.05 -9.76
CA ASN A 315 44.12 2.93 -10.65
C ASN A 315 44.03 1.61 -9.83
N MET A 316 43.49 0.54 -10.42
CA MET A 316 43.26 -0.70 -9.67
C MET A 316 44.56 -1.42 -9.22
N ASP A 317 45.72 -1.15 -9.84
CA ASP A 317 47.00 -1.64 -9.33
C ASP A 317 47.39 -0.93 -8.03
N GLU A 318 47.30 0.40 -8.00
CA GLU A 318 47.53 1.23 -6.80
C GLU A 318 46.53 0.90 -5.68
N VAL A 319 45.27 0.67 -6.01
CA VAL A 319 44.24 0.24 -5.05
C VAL A 319 44.64 -1.08 -4.38
N VAL A 320 45.03 -2.09 -5.16
CA VAL A 320 45.39 -3.41 -4.64
C VAL A 320 46.69 -3.35 -3.83
N GLU A 321 47.70 -2.60 -4.27
CA GLU A 321 48.94 -2.39 -3.52
C GLU A 321 48.66 -1.72 -2.16
N ARG A 322 47.93 -0.60 -2.16
CA ARG A 322 47.58 0.14 -0.95
C ARG A 322 46.71 -0.69 0.00
N PHE A 323 45.78 -1.49 -0.54
CA PHE A 323 44.94 -2.38 0.25
C PHE A 323 45.77 -3.45 0.97
N GLU A 324 46.65 -4.16 0.27
CA GLU A 324 47.48 -5.20 0.88
C GLU A 324 48.48 -4.59 1.89
N ALA A 325 49.00 -3.38 1.63
CA ALA A 325 49.83 -2.64 2.60
C ALA A 325 49.07 -2.23 3.87
N ILE A 326 47.76 -1.96 3.78
CA ILE A 326 46.89 -1.76 4.95
C ILE A 326 46.69 -3.09 5.69
N VAL A 327 46.37 -4.18 4.98
CA VAL A 327 46.14 -5.50 5.59
C VAL A 327 47.37 -6.05 6.29
N ALA A 328 48.57 -5.87 5.71
CA ALA A 328 49.84 -6.32 6.29
C ALA A 328 50.15 -5.69 7.67
N ARG A 329 49.54 -4.54 8.00
CA ARG A 329 49.67 -3.85 9.29
C ARG A 329 48.63 -4.31 10.32
N LEU A 330 47.67 -5.14 9.95
CA LEU A 330 46.65 -5.67 10.87
C LEU A 330 47.19 -6.87 11.64
N SER A 331 47.06 -6.85 12.96
CA SER A 331 47.43 -8.01 13.78
C SER A 331 46.50 -9.21 13.52
N ALA A 332 47.01 -10.43 13.72
CA ALA A 332 46.20 -11.64 13.60
C ALA A 332 45.02 -11.67 14.60
N TRP A 333 45.11 -10.93 15.71
CA TRP A 333 44.00 -10.67 16.63
C TRP A 333 42.95 -9.74 16.04
N LYS A 334 43.36 -8.70 15.30
CA LYS A 334 42.44 -7.80 14.60
C LYS A 334 41.68 -8.53 13.49
N LEU A 335 42.35 -9.37 12.70
CA LEU A 335 41.70 -10.20 11.67
C LEU A 335 40.70 -11.19 12.25
N ARG A 336 40.99 -11.80 13.41
CA ARG A 336 40.05 -12.69 14.12
C ARG A 336 38.98 -11.96 14.94
N SER A 337 39.07 -10.64 15.09
CA SER A 337 38.07 -9.86 15.83
C SER A 337 36.73 -9.84 15.09
N ARG A 338 35.64 -9.80 15.86
CA ARG A 338 34.28 -9.83 15.29
C ARG A 338 33.86 -8.43 14.84
N PRO A 339 33.52 -8.23 13.55
CA PRO A 339 32.99 -6.97 13.06
C PRO A 339 31.54 -6.84 13.58
N SER A 340 31.16 -5.68 14.11
CA SER A 340 29.83 -5.51 14.74
C SER A 340 28.90 -4.69 13.84
N PRO A 341 27.78 -5.25 13.34
CA PRO A 341 26.81 -4.51 12.51
C PRO A 341 26.27 -3.28 13.24
N ARG A 342 26.18 -2.12 12.57
CA ARG A 342 25.96 -0.85 13.29
C ARG A 342 24.54 -0.66 13.87
N ARG A 343 23.56 -1.49 13.50
CA ARG A 343 22.25 -1.72 14.19
C ARG A 343 21.72 -3.13 13.86
N LYS A 344 20.76 -3.65 14.65
CA LYS A 344 20.15 -4.97 14.40
C LYS A 344 18.71 -5.07 14.94
N ASN A 345 17.74 -5.23 14.04
CA ASN A 345 16.46 -5.89 14.30
C ASN A 345 16.46 -7.22 13.55
N ILE A 346 16.94 -8.29 14.17
CA ILE A 346 16.84 -9.63 13.56
C ILE A 346 15.41 -10.13 13.79
N PHE A 347 14.57 -10.11 12.75
CA PHE A 347 13.61 -11.17 12.40
C PHE A 347 12.81 -10.73 11.16
N GLN A 348 13.44 -10.79 10.00
CA GLN A 348 12.74 -10.81 8.71
C GLN A 348 13.32 -11.93 7.85
N ASN A 349 12.46 -12.84 7.41
CA ASN A 349 12.70 -13.58 6.17
C ASN A 349 12.33 -12.63 5.04
N SER A 350 13.30 -11.86 4.57
CA SER A 350 13.15 -11.10 3.32
C SER A 350 12.98 -12.08 2.16
N PRO A 351 12.17 -11.75 1.13
CA PRO A 351 12.34 -12.35 -0.18
C PRO A 351 13.69 -11.86 -0.74
N SER A 352 14.67 -12.75 -0.77
CA SER A 352 15.57 -13.00 -1.90
C SER A 352 15.81 -11.83 -2.86
N ARG A 353 16.97 -11.16 -2.76
CA ARG A 353 17.39 -10.08 -3.68
C ARG A 353 18.12 -10.65 -4.90
N LEU A 354 17.66 -11.79 -5.42
CA LEU A 354 18.31 -12.46 -6.54
C LEU A 354 18.01 -11.78 -7.88
N LEU A 355 18.83 -10.78 -8.22
CA LEU A 355 19.21 -10.37 -9.59
C LEU A 355 18.31 -9.33 -10.29
N SER A 356 18.58 -8.05 -10.02
CA SER A 356 18.03 -6.90 -10.78
C SER A 356 18.78 -6.59 -12.10
N GLY A 357 19.47 -7.58 -12.67
CA GLY A 357 20.32 -7.45 -13.86
C GLY A 357 19.55 -7.47 -15.19
N ILE A 358 18.60 -6.56 -15.38
CA ILE A 358 18.03 -6.23 -16.69
C ILE A 358 17.88 -4.72 -16.84
N HIS A 359 18.53 -4.18 -17.87
CA HIS A 359 18.23 -2.88 -18.44
C HIS A 359 16.95 -2.94 -19.29
N PRO A 360 15.93 -2.12 -19.01
CA PRO A 360 14.93 -1.75 -20.00
C PRO A 360 15.41 -0.52 -20.76
N GLN A 361 15.87 -0.69 -22.00
CA GLN A 361 16.01 0.42 -22.96
C GLN A 361 15.10 0.20 -24.19
N GLN A 362 14.65 1.31 -24.78
CA GLN A 362 13.84 1.42 -25.99
C GLN A 362 12.39 0.88 -25.97
N ILE A 363 11.48 1.61 -25.32
CA ILE A 363 10.16 1.95 -25.90
C ILE A 363 9.88 3.44 -25.67
N SER A 364 9.29 4.10 -26.67
CA SER A 364 9.06 5.55 -26.76
C SER A 364 8.06 6.12 -25.73
N TYR A 365 8.16 7.43 -25.51
CA TYR A 365 7.41 8.31 -24.61
C TYR A 365 5.89 8.09 -24.49
N THR A 366 5.32 8.29 -23.30
CA THR A 366 4.40 9.42 -22.95
C THR A 366 3.76 9.21 -21.55
N THR A 367 3.97 10.17 -20.64
CA THR A 367 3.23 10.49 -19.39
C THR A 367 2.68 9.37 -18.47
N MET A 368 3.29 9.20 -17.27
CA MET A 368 2.61 9.39 -15.96
C MET A 368 3.50 9.05 -14.74
N THR A 369 3.76 10.07 -13.92
CA THR A 369 3.71 10.12 -12.44
C THR A 369 3.96 8.87 -11.56
N ALA A 370 4.81 9.07 -10.55
CA ALA A 370 4.94 8.29 -9.31
C ALA A 370 5.61 6.90 -9.39
N LEU A 371 6.95 6.88 -9.47
CA LEU A 371 7.76 5.72 -9.10
C LEU A 371 7.79 5.53 -7.56
N PRO A 372 7.79 4.28 -7.07
CA PRO A 372 7.77 4.01 -5.63
C PRO A 372 9.12 4.34 -5.00
N GLY A 373 9.10 5.16 -3.95
CA GLY A 373 10.31 5.53 -3.21
C GLY A 373 11.01 4.33 -2.60
N SER A 374 12.08 3.87 -3.24
CA SER A 374 12.96 2.84 -2.75
C SER A 374 14.21 3.50 -2.17
N LEU A 375 14.54 3.12 -0.93
CA LEU A 375 15.87 3.23 -0.35
C LEU A 375 16.35 4.70 -0.14
N LEU A 376 16.09 5.29 1.04
CA LEU A 376 16.84 6.44 1.56
C LEU A 376 17.13 6.30 3.07
N ALA A 377 18.39 6.45 3.50
CA ALA A 377 18.76 6.29 4.91
C ALA A 377 18.13 7.39 5.76
N LYS A 378 17.81 7.03 7.01
CA LYS A 378 16.89 7.79 7.87
C LYS A 378 17.51 9.10 8.36
N GLY A 379 17.39 10.13 7.53
CA GLY A 379 17.83 11.51 7.75
C GLY A 379 18.71 12.07 6.64
N GLU A 380 19.20 11.25 5.72
CA GLU A 380 20.14 11.65 4.67
C GLU A 380 19.46 12.32 3.48
N LEU A 381 20.26 12.99 2.63
CA LEU A 381 19.81 13.69 1.43
C LEU A 381 19.36 12.71 0.35
N ARG A 382 18.17 12.95 -0.22
CA ARG A 382 17.63 12.18 -1.34
C ARG A 382 18.42 12.40 -2.62
N ILE A 383 18.34 11.47 -3.57
CA ILE A 383 18.97 11.61 -4.91
C ILE A 383 18.58 12.96 -5.55
N GLY A 384 17.28 13.29 -5.55
CA GLY A 384 16.78 14.59 -6.02
C GLY A 384 17.01 15.78 -5.09
N GLU A 385 17.70 15.62 -3.97
CA GLU A 385 18.18 16.73 -3.12
C GLU A 385 19.64 17.13 -3.45
N PHE A 386 20.39 16.34 -4.22
CA PHE A 386 21.78 16.64 -4.54
C PHE A 386 21.95 17.84 -5.49
N PHE A 387 20.98 18.10 -6.37
CA PHE A 387 20.97 19.32 -7.20
C PHE A 387 21.03 20.58 -6.33
N TRP A 388 20.15 20.67 -5.33
CA TRP A 388 20.10 21.78 -4.39
C TRP A 388 21.37 21.91 -3.52
N LYS A 389 21.99 20.78 -3.14
CA LYS A 389 23.29 20.80 -2.45
C LYS A 389 24.41 21.28 -3.38
N ARG A 390 24.47 20.79 -4.63
CA ARG A 390 25.47 21.18 -5.65
C ARG A 390 25.46 22.69 -5.86
N ASN A 391 24.26 23.25 -5.98
CA ASN A 391 24.05 24.67 -6.28
C ASN A 391 23.95 25.56 -5.02
N TYR A 392 24.20 25.04 -3.80
CA TYR A 392 24.02 25.79 -2.55
C TYR A 392 24.83 27.09 -2.50
N GLU A 393 26.13 27.01 -2.81
CA GLU A 393 27.03 28.17 -2.73
C GLU A 393 26.70 29.21 -3.80
N TRP A 394 26.48 28.76 -5.03
CA TRP A 394 26.06 29.62 -6.13
C TRP A 394 24.71 30.31 -5.86
N LEU A 395 23.71 29.59 -5.34
CA LEU A 395 22.44 30.18 -4.91
C LEU A 395 22.65 31.22 -3.80
N ARG A 396 23.55 30.94 -2.83
CA ARG A 396 23.89 31.89 -1.75
C ARG A 396 24.56 33.16 -2.29
N GLU A 397 25.46 33.04 -3.26
CA GLU A 397 26.08 34.17 -3.98
C GLU A 397 25.04 34.98 -4.77
N HIS A 398 24.04 34.32 -5.35
CA HIS A 398 22.90 34.94 -6.03
C HIS A 398 21.80 35.43 -5.06
N GLY A 399 22.07 35.46 -3.75
CA GLY A 399 21.18 36.05 -2.75
C GLY A 399 20.11 35.10 -2.17
N TYR A 400 20.21 33.79 -2.37
CA TYR A 400 19.23 32.79 -1.91
C TYR A 400 19.85 31.74 -0.98
N GLN A 401 19.58 31.87 0.32
CA GLN A 401 20.10 31.00 1.38
C GLN A 401 19.18 29.77 1.57
N LEU A 402 19.63 28.59 1.15
CA LEU A 402 18.96 27.32 1.43
C LEU A 402 19.04 26.93 2.92
N ARG A 403 18.21 25.96 3.34
CA ARG A 403 18.25 25.39 4.71
C ARG A 403 19.64 24.80 5.05
N PRO A 404 20.04 24.76 6.35
CA PRO A 404 21.36 24.24 6.77
C PRO A 404 21.67 22.82 6.28
N ARG A 405 20.65 21.98 6.08
CA ARG A 405 20.74 20.61 5.52
C ARG A 405 21.49 20.53 4.18
N TYR A 406 21.50 21.60 3.39
CA TYR A 406 22.10 21.66 2.05
C TYR A 406 23.48 22.35 2.06
N ALA A 407 23.93 22.87 3.21
CA ALA A 407 25.23 23.49 3.32
C ALA A 407 26.37 22.46 3.10
N PRO A 408 27.49 22.84 2.44
CA PRO A 408 28.63 21.95 2.24
C PRO A 408 29.19 21.35 3.54
N ASP A 409 29.15 22.11 4.64
CA ASP A 409 29.69 21.77 5.96
C ASP A 409 28.63 21.25 6.96
N TRP A 410 27.40 20.96 6.49
CA TRP A 410 26.29 20.54 7.33
C TRP A 410 26.62 19.35 8.25
N LYS A 411 26.21 19.47 9.52
CA LYS A 411 26.29 18.41 10.53
C LYS A 411 24.88 18.10 11.04
N PRO A 412 24.39 16.85 10.91
CA PRO A 412 23.05 16.45 11.37
C PRO A 412 22.76 16.81 12.83
N SER A 413 21.72 17.59 13.09
CA SER A 413 21.41 18.12 14.42
C SER A 413 21.06 17.06 15.46
N TRP A 414 20.74 15.83 15.03
CA TRP A 414 20.48 14.70 15.94
C TRP A 414 21.74 13.98 16.41
N TYR A 415 22.90 14.19 15.77
CA TYR A 415 24.15 13.55 16.17
C TYR A 415 24.62 14.05 17.54
N GLY A 416 25.05 13.11 18.39
CA GLY A 416 25.36 13.38 19.80
C GLY A 416 24.14 13.54 20.73
N THR A 417 22.91 13.51 20.21
CA THR A 417 21.67 13.68 21.00
C THR A 417 20.92 12.36 21.21
N LYS A 418 19.83 12.40 21.99
CA LYS A 418 18.85 11.30 22.11
C LYS A 418 17.71 11.36 21.08
N MET A 419 17.70 12.35 20.18
CA MET A 419 16.63 12.57 19.20
C MET A 419 16.81 11.67 17.96
N THR A 420 15.72 11.38 17.26
CA THR A 420 15.76 10.78 15.92
C THR A 420 15.66 11.87 14.85
N TYR A 421 16.25 11.64 13.66
CA TYR A 421 16.18 12.55 12.51
C TYR A 421 14.77 13.13 12.25
N SER A 422 13.71 12.32 12.41
CA SER A 422 12.31 12.72 12.22
C SER A 422 11.77 13.70 13.26
N GLN A 423 12.56 14.05 14.28
CA GLN A 423 12.29 15.06 15.30
C GLN A 423 13.12 16.34 15.09
N CYS A 424 14.04 16.34 14.11
CA CYS A 424 14.92 17.44 13.76
C CYS A 424 14.52 18.02 12.41
N GLU A 425 14.60 19.35 12.28
CA GLU A 425 14.21 20.10 11.07
C GLU A 425 15.05 19.67 9.86
N ASP A 426 16.37 19.73 10.02
CA ASP A 426 17.37 19.32 9.04
C ASP A 426 17.34 17.81 8.72
N GLY A 427 16.62 17.02 9.49
CA GLY A 427 16.38 15.60 9.22
C GLY A 427 15.23 15.34 8.24
N LEU A 428 14.40 16.33 7.92
CA LEU A 428 13.28 16.14 7.00
C LEU A 428 13.66 16.52 5.54
N PRO A 429 13.56 15.55 4.59
CA PRO A 429 13.83 15.81 3.18
C PRO A 429 12.72 16.66 2.54
N ILE A 430 13.01 17.30 1.40
CA ILE A 430 11.97 17.93 0.58
C ILE A 430 10.90 16.90 0.14
N PRO A 431 9.61 17.32 0.06
CA PRO A 431 8.52 16.46 -0.38
C PRO A 431 8.55 16.19 -1.89
N TYR A 432 9.04 17.14 -2.68
CA TYR A 432 9.15 17.10 -4.14
C TYR A 432 10.59 17.42 -4.51
N VAL A 433 11.21 16.64 -5.40
CA VAL A 433 12.64 16.81 -5.74
C VAL A 433 12.92 18.15 -6.42
N GLN A 434 11.93 18.63 -7.18
CA GLN A 434 12.01 19.81 -7.99
C GLN A 434 11.65 21.11 -7.26
N ILE A 435 11.32 21.09 -5.97
CA ILE A 435 10.97 22.30 -5.18
C ILE A 435 11.64 22.29 -3.80
N ILE A 436 12.30 23.39 -3.44
CA ILE A 436 12.92 23.63 -2.12
C ILE A 436 12.51 25.00 -1.54
N ASP A 437 12.63 25.16 -0.22
CA ASP A 437 12.49 26.45 0.48
C ASP A 437 13.84 27.15 0.71
N ALA A 438 13.87 28.46 0.44
CA ALA A 438 15.04 29.31 0.62
C ALA A 438 14.66 30.63 1.32
N ILE A 439 15.66 31.33 1.85
CA ILE A 439 15.54 32.69 2.38
C ILE A 439 16.27 33.64 1.42
N GLN A 440 15.56 34.61 0.86
CA GLN A 440 16.18 35.66 0.07
C GLN A 440 16.94 36.59 1.03
N ILE A 441 18.25 36.72 0.84
CA ILE A 441 19.19 37.35 1.78
C ILE A 441 18.94 38.86 1.90
N SER A 442 18.56 39.51 0.80
CA SER A 442 18.32 40.97 0.74
C SER A 442 17.07 41.42 1.51
N THR A 443 16.02 40.61 1.51
CA THR A 443 14.71 40.93 2.12
C THR A 443 14.46 40.20 3.43
N GLY A 444 15.12 39.05 3.64
CA GLY A 444 14.79 38.09 4.70
C GLY A 444 13.54 37.25 4.42
N SER A 445 12.85 37.49 3.30
CA SER A 445 11.62 36.78 2.93
C SER A 445 11.88 35.34 2.52
N ARG A 446 10.90 34.46 2.75
CA ARG A 446 10.98 33.05 2.35
C ARG A 446 10.41 32.87 0.95
N VAL A 447 11.17 32.20 0.10
CA VAL A 447 10.80 31.88 -1.29
C VAL A 447 10.83 30.37 -1.51
N ALA A 448 10.12 29.91 -2.54
CA ALA A 448 10.27 28.59 -3.11
C ALA A 448 11.16 28.68 -4.35
N LEU A 449 12.10 27.74 -4.52
CA LEU A 449 12.86 27.59 -5.75
C LEU A 449 12.36 26.33 -6.45
N LYS A 450 11.97 26.44 -7.73
CA LYS A 450 11.56 25.31 -8.59
C LYS A 450 12.60 25.14 -9.69
N TYR A 451 13.20 23.95 -9.83
CA TYR A 451 14.01 23.66 -11.02
C TYR A 451 13.12 23.11 -12.14
N VAL A 452 13.37 23.54 -13.38
CA VAL A 452 12.59 23.23 -14.58
C VAL A 452 13.53 22.76 -15.69
N ASP A 453 13.26 21.59 -16.25
CA ASP A 453 13.95 21.04 -17.43
C ASP A 453 13.21 21.51 -18.69
N LYS A 454 13.84 22.35 -19.52
CA LYS A 454 13.23 22.93 -20.72
C LYS A 454 13.01 21.90 -21.85
N LYS A 455 13.67 20.74 -21.82
CA LYS A 455 13.40 19.66 -22.79
C LYS A 455 12.06 18.97 -22.50
N VAL A 456 11.59 19.04 -21.26
CA VAL A 456 10.31 18.49 -20.81
C VAL A 456 9.22 19.56 -20.77
N ASN A 457 9.51 20.74 -20.21
CA ASN A 457 8.59 21.86 -20.02
C ASN A 457 9.09 23.15 -20.74
N PRO A 458 9.23 23.16 -22.08
CA PRO A 458 9.89 24.25 -22.81
C PRO A 458 9.24 25.63 -22.71
N HIS A 459 7.99 25.71 -22.24
CA HIS A 459 7.19 26.95 -22.24
C HIS A 459 6.82 27.43 -20.82
N GLU A 460 7.25 26.73 -19.76
CA GLU A 460 6.84 27.09 -18.39
C GLU A 460 7.37 28.47 -17.98
N GLU A 461 8.67 28.70 -18.19
CA GLU A 461 9.33 29.98 -17.92
C GLU A 461 8.65 31.13 -18.70
N ASP A 462 8.44 30.96 -20.01
CA ASP A 462 7.84 31.96 -20.89
C ASP A 462 6.43 32.38 -20.45
N ILE A 463 5.57 31.41 -20.12
CA ILE A 463 4.19 31.68 -19.69
C ILE A 463 4.20 32.36 -18.31
N MET A 464 5.04 31.91 -17.39
CA MET A 464 5.17 32.55 -16.07
C MET A 464 5.71 33.98 -16.18
N ARG A 465 6.73 34.19 -17.02
CA ARG A 465 7.32 35.51 -17.31
C ARG A 465 6.30 36.45 -17.97
N HIS A 466 5.47 35.94 -18.89
CA HIS A 466 4.38 36.70 -19.50
C HIS A 466 3.39 37.25 -18.46
N PHE A 467 2.90 36.41 -17.54
CA PHE A 467 2.00 36.84 -16.46
C PHE A 467 2.69 37.67 -15.37
N SER A 468 4.03 37.66 -15.29
CA SER A 468 4.82 38.40 -14.31
C SER A 468 5.42 39.69 -14.87
N THR A 469 5.01 40.11 -16.07
CA THR A 469 5.43 41.36 -16.71
C THR A 469 4.26 42.35 -16.76
N GLU A 470 4.54 43.65 -16.61
CA GLU A 470 3.53 44.70 -16.73
C GLU A 470 2.94 44.77 -18.16
N PRO A 471 1.63 45.05 -18.33
CA PRO A 471 0.65 45.42 -17.31
C PRO A 471 0.01 44.23 -16.57
N LEU A 472 0.28 42.98 -16.99
CA LEU A 472 -0.39 41.79 -16.47
C LEU A 472 -0.01 41.51 -15.01
N ALA A 473 1.23 41.78 -14.61
CA ALA A 473 1.73 41.56 -13.24
C ALA A 473 0.94 42.32 -12.16
N SER A 474 0.51 43.55 -12.46
CA SER A 474 -0.25 44.40 -11.54
C SER A 474 -1.78 44.27 -11.67
N ASP A 475 -2.30 43.42 -12.55
CA ASP A 475 -3.75 43.20 -12.65
C ASP A 475 -4.26 42.48 -11.39
N PRO A 476 -5.28 43.01 -10.68
CA PRO A 476 -5.78 42.40 -9.45
C PRO A 476 -6.40 41.00 -9.67
N HIS A 477 -6.89 40.68 -10.87
CA HIS A 477 -7.46 39.37 -11.21
C HIS A 477 -6.39 38.36 -11.63
N ASN A 478 -5.12 38.78 -11.77
CA ASN A 478 -4.01 37.88 -12.06
C ASN A 478 -3.70 37.02 -10.82
N HIS A 479 -4.30 35.83 -10.78
CA HIS A 479 -3.98 34.80 -9.79
C HIS A 479 -2.99 33.76 -10.31
N CYS A 480 -2.23 34.02 -11.39
CA CYS A 480 -1.07 33.21 -11.71
C CYS A 480 0.05 33.47 -10.69
N ILE A 481 0.79 32.43 -10.29
CA ILE A 481 1.93 32.61 -9.39
C ILE A 481 3.02 33.48 -10.04
N PRO A 482 3.42 34.60 -9.42
CA PRO A 482 4.42 35.48 -10.00
C PRO A 482 5.82 34.84 -9.96
N LEU A 483 6.53 34.99 -11.07
CA LEU A 483 7.95 34.72 -11.20
C LEU A 483 8.72 35.91 -10.61
N LEU A 484 9.35 35.71 -9.45
CA LEU A 484 10.09 36.77 -8.75
C LEU A 484 11.46 37.01 -9.39
N ASP A 485 12.07 35.93 -9.87
CA ASP A 485 13.41 35.88 -10.46
C ASP A 485 13.57 34.55 -11.22
N ALA A 486 14.49 34.49 -12.17
CA ALA A 486 14.79 33.29 -12.95
C ALA A 486 16.30 33.17 -13.10
N LEU A 487 16.85 32.07 -12.60
CA LEU A 487 18.29 31.86 -12.47
C LEU A 487 18.73 30.71 -13.38
N HIS A 488 19.80 30.93 -14.14
CA HIS A 488 20.37 29.97 -15.09
C HIS A 488 21.70 29.43 -14.51
N PRO A 489 21.79 28.17 -14.06
CA PRO A 489 23.00 27.64 -13.43
C PRO A 489 24.19 27.52 -14.41
N PRO A 490 25.41 27.95 -14.03
CA PRO A 490 26.53 28.17 -14.96
C PRO A 490 27.20 26.91 -15.52
N ASN A 491 26.74 25.70 -15.15
CA ASN A 491 27.33 24.43 -15.58
C ASN A 491 26.32 23.50 -16.30
N ASP A 492 25.09 23.97 -16.57
CA ASP A 492 23.99 23.14 -17.08
C ASP A 492 23.61 23.48 -18.55
N GLU A 493 24.53 24.05 -19.35
CA GLU A 493 24.35 24.34 -20.80
C GLU A 493 23.92 23.10 -21.62
N GLU A 494 24.15 21.89 -21.11
CA GLU A 494 23.68 20.64 -21.73
C GLU A 494 22.48 19.98 -21.07
N GLU A 495 22.07 20.40 -19.87
CA GLU A 495 20.82 19.90 -19.28
C GLU A 495 19.62 20.79 -19.65
N ASP A 496 19.85 22.07 -19.98
CA ASP A 496 18.83 23.08 -20.33
C ASP A 496 17.83 23.30 -19.16
N ILE A 497 18.39 23.65 -18.00
CA ILE A 497 17.68 23.77 -16.72
C ILE A 497 17.63 25.21 -16.24
N ASP A 498 16.44 25.66 -15.85
CA ASP A 498 16.21 26.91 -15.12
C ASP A 498 15.86 26.66 -13.65
N ILE A 499 16.18 27.63 -12.79
CA ILE A 499 15.65 27.72 -11.42
C ILE A 499 14.74 28.94 -11.33
N LEU A 500 13.44 28.70 -11.24
CA LEU A 500 12.42 29.72 -11.05
C LEU A 500 12.27 30.05 -9.56
N VAL A 501 12.33 31.35 -9.22
CA VAL A 501 12.15 31.84 -7.85
C VAL A 501 10.71 32.32 -7.68
N LEU A 502 10.01 31.71 -6.72
CA LEU A 502 8.57 31.80 -6.57
C LEU A 502 8.17 32.16 -5.12
N PRO A 503 6.99 32.75 -4.88
CA PRO A 503 6.46 32.95 -3.54
C PRO A 503 6.33 31.65 -2.74
N PHE A 504 6.59 31.70 -1.43
CA PHE A 504 6.45 30.53 -0.56
C PHE A 504 5.00 30.31 -0.10
N LEU A 505 4.23 29.58 -0.92
CA LEU A 505 2.81 29.36 -0.72
C LEU A 505 2.46 28.21 0.26
N HIS A 506 1.24 28.25 0.79
CA HIS A 506 0.66 27.20 1.64
C HIS A 506 -0.50 26.50 0.93
N VAL A 507 -0.75 25.22 1.22
CA VAL A 507 -1.91 24.49 0.69
C VAL A 507 -3.23 25.04 1.25
N ILE A 508 -4.24 25.25 0.38
CA ILE A 508 -5.54 25.86 0.77
C ILE A 508 -6.30 25.06 1.84
N LYS A 509 -6.10 23.74 1.91
CA LYS A 509 -6.80 22.82 2.82
C LYS A 509 -6.41 22.95 4.30
N PHE A 510 -5.39 23.75 4.63
CA PHE A 510 -5.00 24.01 6.02
C PHE A 510 -4.57 25.47 6.21
N PRO A 511 -5.10 26.20 7.21
CA PRO A 511 -6.15 25.77 8.13
C PRO A 511 -7.49 25.55 7.44
N LEU A 512 -8.43 24.93 8.15
CA LEU A 512 -9.83 24.86 7.70
C LEU A 512 -10.42 26.27 7.59
N PHE A 513 -11.51 26.39 6.83
CA PHE A 513 -12.22 27.66 6.67
C PHE A 513 -13.16 27.88 7.86
N ASP A 514 -13.12 29.09 8.44
CA ASP A 514 -13.87 29.45 9.65
C ASP A 514 -15.20 30.15 9.31
N THR A 515 -15.31 30.80 8.15
CA THR A 515 -16.58 31.41 7.66
C THR A 515 -16.87 31.06 6.19
N VAL A 516 -18.14 31.12 5.79
CA VAL A 516 -18.57 30.95 4.39
C VAL A 516 -17.93 32.02 3.51
N GLY A 517 -17.76 33.24 4.02
CA GLY A 517 -17.08 34.33 3.33
C GLY A 517 -15.65 33.99 2.94
N GLU A 518 -14.89 33.31 3.82
CA GLU A 518 -13.53 32.85 3.48
C GLU A 518 -13.53 31.81 2.35
N VAL A 519 -14.55 30.95 2.26
CA VAL A 519 -14.65 29.98 1.15
C VAL A 519 -15.05 30.69 -0.14
N ILE A 520 -15.99 31.62 -0.07
CA ILE A 520 -16.45 32.39 -1.23
C ILE A 520 -15.33 33.25 -1.79
N ASP A 521 -14.50 33.85 -0.95
CA ASP A 521 -13.31 34.60 -1.38
C ASP A 521 -12.29 33.70 -2.11
N CYS A 522 -12.04 32.50 -1.57
CA CYS A 522 -11.17 31.49 -2.19
C CYS A 522 -11.70 30.98 -3.54
N VAL A 523 -13.01 30.78 -3.68
CA VAL A 523 -13.64 30.34 -4.94
C VAL A 523 -13.69 31.48 -5.95
N ARG A 524 -13.88 32.73 -5.51
CA ARG A 524 -13.79 33.90 -6.38
C ARG A 524 -12.43 33.98 -7.05
N GLN A 525 -11.36 34.01 -6.27
CA GLN A 525 -9.99 34.13 -6.77
C GLN A 525 -9.57 32.94 -7.66
N LEU A 526 -10.19 31.76 -7.49
CA LEU A 526 -10.04 30.64 -8.43
C LEU A 526 -10.64 30.97 -9.79
N PHE A 527 -11.87 31.48 -9.83
CA PHE A 527 -12.57 31.79 -11.07
C PHE A 527 -11.99 33.02 -11.77
N GLU A 528 -11.69 34.09 -11.03
CA GLU A 528 -10.97 35.27 -11.53
C GLU A 528 -9.62 34.87 -12.15
N GLY A 529 -8.86 33.98 -11.49
CA GLY A 529 -7.59 33.48 -12.00
C GLY A 529 -7.70 32.73 -13.33
N VAL A 530 -8.65 31.80 -13.43
CA VAL A 530 -8.86 31.04 -14.68
C VAL A 530 -9.45 31.93 -15.77
N GLN A 531 -10.34 32.87 -15.43
CA GLN A 531 -10.87 33.88 -16.35
C GLN A 531 -9.74 34.72 -16.94
N PHE A 532 -8.84 35.22 -16.10
CA PHE A 532 -7.68 36.02 -16.50
C PHE A 532 -6.72 35.23 -17.41
N MET A 533 -6.45 33.95 -17.11
CA MET A 533 -5.67 33.09 -18.01
C MET A 533 -6.36 32.92 -19.37
N HIS A 534 -7.67 32.68 -19.37
CA HIS A 534 -8.46 32.44 -20.59
C HIS A 534 -8.56 33.70 -21.47
N GLN A 535 -8.76 34.88 -20.87
CA GLN A 535 -8.74 36.18 -21.57
C GLN A 535 -7.37 36.52 -22.16
N ASN A 536 -6.28 36.00 -21.58
CA ASN A 536 -4.92 36.10 -22.14
C ASN A 536 -4.57 34.93 -23.07
N HIS A 537 -5.55 34.13 -23.51
CA HIS A 537 -5.43 33.00 -24.43
C HIS A 537 -4.51 31.88 -23.91
N VAL A 538 -4.44 31.67 -22.58
CA VAL A 538 -3.67 30.57 -21.97
C VAL A 538 -4.60 29.59 -21.26
N ALA A 539 -4.52 28.31 -21.62
CA ALA A 539 -5.16 27.23 -20.88
C ALA A 539 -4.15 26.54 -19.96
N HIS A 540 -4.53 26.30 -18.70
CA HIS A 540 -3.66 25.73 -17.66
C HIS A 540 -3.44 24.22 -17.85
N ARG A 541 -4.50 23.48 -18.23
CA ARG A 541 -4.51 22.04 -18.58
C ARG A 541 -4.15 21.06 -17.45
N ASP A 542 -3.85 21.54 -16.24
CA ASP A 542 -3.60 20.71 -15.04
C ASP A 542 -4.24 21.25 -13.76
N LEU A 543 -5.35 21.98 -13.87
CA LEU A 543 -6.08 22.50 -12.70
C LEU A 543 -6.51 21.36 -11.76
N ASN A 544 -5.90 21.30 -10.58
CA ASN A 544 -6.25 20.32 -9.55
C ASN A 544 -6.00 20.88 -8.13
N PRO A 545 -6.53 20.26 -7.05
CA PRO A 545 -6.44 20.80 -5.69
C PRO A 545 -5.02 20.92 -5.07
N ASN A 546 -3.96 20.47 -5.76
CA ASN A 546 -2.58 20.74 -5.35
C ASN A 546 -1.97 21.92 -6.12
N ASN A 547 -2.49 22.24 -7.31
CA ASN A 547 -2.04 23.33 -8.18
C ASN A 547 -2.78 24.65 -7.90
N PHE A 548 -3.60 24.70 -6.84
CA PHE A 548 -4.20 25.92 -6.30
C PHE A 548 -3.76 26.09 -4.84
N MET A 549 -3.01 27.15 -4.56
CA MET A 549 -2.35 27.42 -3.27
C MET A 549 -2.69 28.83 -2.76
N MET A 550 -2.35 29.14 -1.52
CA MET A 550 -2.59 30.46 -0.90
C MET A 550 -1.31 31.11 -0.41
N GLU A 551 -1.25 32.44 -0.50
CA GLU A 551 -0.28 33.27 0.18
C GLU A 551 -0.32 33.00 1.69
N SER A 552 0.86 32.96 2.31
CA SER A 552 1.01 32.37 3.64
C SER A 552 1.60 33.33 4.68
N GLU A 553 2.38 34.32 4.26
CA GLU A 553 3.22 35.15 5.13
C GLU A 553 2.40 35.92 6.18
N GLN A 554 1.33 36.61 5.76
CA GLN A 554 0.46 37.36 6.67
C GLN A 554 -0.31 36.46 7.65
N MET A 555 -0.70 35.26 7.21
CA MET A 555 -1.41 34.28 8.04
C MET A 555 -0.48 33.58 9.03
N PHE A 556 0.77 33.32 8.65
CA PHE A 556 1.77 32.57 9.40
C PHE A 556 3.03 33.44 9.61
N PRO A 557 2.99 34.47 10.48
CA PRO A 557 4.10 35.42 10.66
C PRO A 557 5.38 34.79 11.26
N GLU A 558 5.28 33.60 11.87
CA GLU A 558 6.42 32.79 12.35
C GLU A 558 6.88 31.73 11.33
N GLY A 559 6.23 31.67 10.16
CA GLY A 559 6.43 30.66 9.13
C GLY A 559 5.98 29.25 9.51
N TYR A 560 6.30 28.31 8.63
CA TYR A 560 6.06 26.88 8.78
C TYR A 560 7.13 26.07 8.03
N HIS A 561 7.19 24.77 8.29
CA HIS A 561 8.15 23.87 7.62
C HIS A 561 7.57 23.29 6.32
N LEU A 562 8.31 23.36 5.19
CA LEU A 562 7.90 22.83 3.88
C LEU A 562 7.37 21.38 3.93
N ALA A 563 8.17 20.42 4.40
CA ALA A 563 7.76 19.02 4.56
C ALA A 563 6.70 18.76 5.66
N ARG A 564 6.42 19.72 6.56
CA ARG A 564 5.44 19.60 7.66
C ARG A 564 4.68 20.92 7.88
N PRO A 565 3.79 21.36 6.97
CA PRO A 565 3.22 22.71 7.01
C PRO A 565 2.38 23.04 8.27
N SER A 566 1.93 22.02 9.00
CA SER A 566 1.25 22.22 10.30
C SER A 566 2.18 22.49 11.49
N ARG A 567 3.51 22.52 11.28
CA ARG A 567 4.54 22.73 12.30
C ARG A 567 5.31 24.02 12.03
N ARG A 568 5.80 24.65 13.11
CA ARG A 568 6.79 25.73 13.03
C ARG A 568 8.02 25.28 12.23
N PRO A 569 8.80 26.20 11.64
CA PRO A 569 10.01 25.85 10.90
C PRO A 569 10.93 24.90 11.69
N ASP A 570 11.15 25.17 12.98
CA ASP A 570 12.02 24.37 13.86
C ASP A 570 11.42 23.02 14.36
N LEU A 571 10.24 22.64 13.86
CA LEU A 571 9.43 21.49 14.28
C LEU A 571 9.00 21.44 15.76
N LYS A 572 9.39 22.37 16.65
CA LYS A 572 9.17 22.22 18.10
C LYS A 572 7.70 22.34 18.53
N GLY A 573 6.84 22.93 17.70
CA GLY A 573 5.42 23.09 17.98
C GLY A 573 4.53 23.18 16.73
N PRO A 574 3.20 23.30 16.90
CA PRO A 574 2.31 23.68 15.81
C PRO A 574 2.62 25.10 15.32
N ALA A 575 2.46 25.34 14.02
CA ALA A 575 2.63 26.68 13.44
C ALA A 575 1.57 27.64 14.02
N ASN A 576 2.02 28.81 14.50
CA ASN A 576 1.13 29.89 14.95
C ASN A 576 0.53 30.56 13.71
N ARG A 577 -0.77 30.90 13.77
CA ARG A 577 -1.49 31.44 12.62
C ARG A 577 -2.67 32.31 13.00
N TYR A 578 -3.05 33.20 12.09
CA TYR A 578 -4.33 33.89 12.08
C TYR A 578 -5.40 33.11 11.29
N THR A 579 -6.66 33.52 11.44
CA THR A 579 -7.76 33.11 10.54
C THR A 579 -7.72 33.92 9.24
N ARG A 580 -8.33 33.43 8.14
CA ARG A 580 -8.36 34.17 6.87
C ARG A 580 -9.19 35.45 7.00
N THR A 581 -10.23 35.44 7.84
CA THR A 581 -11.01 36.64 8.18
C THR A 581 -10.16 37.73 8.85
N GLN A 582 -9.13 37.36 9.63
CA GLN A 582 -8.20 38.32 10.25
C GLN A 582 -7.09 38.78 9.30
N ARG A 583 -6.65 37.90 8.38
CA ARG A 583 -5.57 38.11 7.42
C ARG A 583 -5.96 37.43 6.10
N PRO A 584 -6.73 38.09 5.21
CA PRO A 584 -7.17 37.50 3.96
C PRO A 584 -5.97 37.21 3.06
N PRO A 585 -5.75 35.95 2.63
CA PRO A 585 -4.66 35.61 1.72
C PRO A 585 -5.07 35.83 0.26
N ARG A 586 -4.11 36.19 -0.61
CA ARG A 586 -4.27 35.93 -2.05
C ARG A 586 -4.17 34.43 -2.31
N TYR A 587 -4.87 33.95 -3.33
CA TYR A 587 -4.75 32.61 -3.86
C TYR A 587 -4.08 32.63 -5.23
N PHE A 588 -3.36 31.55 -5.55
CA PHE A 588 -2.57 31.45 -6.78
C PHE A 588 -2.70 30.07 -7.44
N LEU A 589 -2.85 30.09 -8.77
CA LEU A 589 -2.67 28.99 -9.70
C LEU A 589 -1.16 28.75 -9.91
N ILE A 590 -0.73 27.49 -9.86
CA ILE A 590 0.68 27.10 -9.94
C ILE A 590 0.90 25.95 -10.93
N ASP A 591 2.16 25.70 -11.27
CA ASP A 591 2.62 24.59 -12.13
C ASP A 591 2.12 24.73 -13.58
N LEU A 592 2.73 25.66 -14.32
CA LEU A 592 2.37 25.97 -15.70
C LEU A 592 3.09 25.08 -16.73
N GLY A 593 3.74 24.00 -16.27
CA GLY A 593 4.58 23.09 -17.08
C GLY A 593 3.92 22.52 -18.34
N ILE A 594 2.61 22.24 -18.28
CA ILE A 594 1.82 21.78 -19.44
C ILE A 594 0.76 22.80 -19.92
N SER A 595 0.84 24.04 -19.44
CA SER A 595 0.00 25.12 -19.93
C SER A 595 0.26 25.39 -21.42
N HIS A 596 -0.76 25.89 -22.11
CA HIS A 596 -0.69 26.16 -23.54
C HIS A 596 -1.23 27.56 -23.82
N ARG A 597 -0.38 28.41 -24.38
CA ARG A 597 -0.77 29.69 -24.96
C ARG A 597 -1.23 29.44 -26.40
N ALA A 598 -2.51 29.68 -26.65
CA ALA A 598 -3.12 29.60 -27.97
C ALA A 598 -2.79 30.84 -28.81
N ASP A 599 -3.02 30.73 -30.12
CA ASP A 599 -3.04 31.87 -31.02
C ASP A 599 -4.28 32.74 -30.73
N PRO A 600 -4.15 34.05 -30.43
CA PRO A 600 -5.29 34.93 -30.20
C PRO A 600 -6.26 35.05 -31.38
N ASP A 601 -5.81 34.76 -32.60
CA ASP A 601 -6.65 34.81 -33.81
C ASP A 601 -7.42 33.48 -34.07
N ASP A 602 -7.18 32.41 -33.27
CA ASP A 602 -7.91 31.13 -33.37
C ASP A 602 -9.08 31.09 -32.37
N PRO A 603 -10.35 31.10 -32.83
CA PRO A 603 -11.53 31.05 -31.95
C PRO A 603 -11.81 29.64 -31.37
N SER A 604 -11.09 28.59 -31.77
CA SER A 604 -11.29 27.22 -31.27
C SER A 604 -9.97 26.43 -31.26
N PRO A 605 -8.96 26.89 -30.48
CA PRO A 605 -7.60 26.37 -30.57
C PRO A 605 -7.50 24.93 -30.07
N LYS A 606 -6.92 24.07 -30.90
CA LYS A 606 -6.86 22.62 -30.65
C LYS A 606 -5.49 22.21 -30.13
N ALA A 607 -5.43 21.85 -28.85
CA ALA A 607 -4.23 21.30 -28.21
C ALA A 607 -4.29 19.76 -28.15
N PRO A 608 -3.15 19.05 -28.24
CA PRO A 608 -3.09 17.61 -27.97
C PRO A 608 -3.66 17.25 -26.59
N ILE A 609 -4.34 16.11 -26.49
CA ILE A 609 -4.82 15.62 -25.18
C ILE A 609 -3.63 15.12 -24.35
N ILE A 610 -3.24 15.90 -23.35
CA ILE A 610 -2.30 15.50 -22.29
C ILE A 610 -3.12 15.08 -21.07
N ARG A 611 -2.79 13.93 -20.48
CA ARG A 611 -3.41 13.44 -19.24
C ARG A 611 -2.78 14.10 -18.01
N GLY A 612 -3.48 15.09 -17.46
CA GLY A 612 -3.14 15.78 -16.21
C GLY A 612 -3.62 15.03 -14.96
N GLY A 613 -3.61 15.73 -13.83
CA GLY A 613 -3.87 15.21 -12.49
C GLY A 613 -5.32 14.86 -12.15
N ASP A 614 -6.30 15.27 -12.96
CA ASP A 614 -7.70 14.83 -12.84
C ASP A 614 -8.03 13.72 -13.86
N PRO A 615 -8.08 12.44 -13.44
CA PRO A 615 -8.40 11.33 -14.34
C PRO A 615 -9.90 11.23 -14.69
N THR A 616 -10.76 12.11 -14.16
CA THR A 616 -12.21 12.07 -14.39
C THR A 616 -12.65 12.80 -15.66
N ILE A 617 -11.77 13.62 -16.25
CA ILE A 617 -12.01 14.41 -17.47
C ILE A 617 -12.62 13.51 -18.58
N PRO A 618 -13.86 13.79 -19.03
CA PRO A 618 -14.58 13.00 -20.03
C PRO A 618 -13.80 12.81 -21.34
N GLU A 619 -13.15 13.88 -21.80
CA GLU A 619 -12.37 13.97 -23.04
C GLU A 619 -11.26 12.89 -23.11
N TYR A 620 -10.70 12.45 -21.97
CA TYR A 620 -9.65 11.43 -21.92
C TYR A 620 -10.11 10.01 -22.27
N LYS A 621 -11.44 9.78 -22.34
CA LYS A 621 -12.03 8.47 -22.64
C LYS A 621 -12.13 8.20 -24.15
N ASN A 622 -12.19 9.25 -24.98
CA ASN A 622 -12.48 9.12 -26.42
C ASN A 622 -11.19 9.28 -27.25
N ILE A 623 -10.37 8.22 -27.25
CA ILE A 623 -9.01 8.17 -27.87
C ILE A 623 -9.02 8.46 -29.39
N THR A 624 -10.18 8.44 -30.04
CA THR A 624 -10.38 8.73 -31.46
C THR A 624 -10.20 10.20 -31.84
N VAL A 625 -10.23 11.13 -30.87
CA VAL A 625 -10.05 12.57 -31.10
C VAL A 625 -8.74 13.02 -30.43
N PRO A 626 -7.62 13.15 -31.17
CA PRO A 626 -6.29 13.36 -30.57
C PRO A 626 -6.04 14.80 -30.06
N GLN A 627 -6.88 15.76 -30.43
CA GLN A 627 -6.77 17.17 -30.03
C GLN A 627 -8.15 17.74 -29.65
N THR A 628 -8.20 18.55 -28.59
CA THR A 628 -9.43 19.21 -28.11
C THR A 628 -9.17 20.68 -27.82
N ASN A 629 -10.23 21.48 -27.72
CA ASN A 629 -10.14 22.80 -27.12
C ASN A 629 -9.82 22.63 -25.61
N PRO A 630 -8.72 23.21 -25.09
CA PRO A 630 -8.32 23.01 -23.69
C PRO A 630 -9.10 23.90 -22.69
N PHE A 631 -9.74 24.99 -23.14
CA PHE A 631 -10.44 25.92 -22.24
C PHE A 631 -11.67 25.29 -21.52
N PRO A 632 -12.55 24.53 -22.20
CA PRO A 632 -13.63 23.78 -21.52
C PRO A 632 -13.11 22.72 -20.54
N THR A 633 -11.92 22.16 -20.75
CA THR A 633 -11.31 21.21 -19.82
C THR A 633 -10.87 21.91 -18.53
N ASP A 634 -10.29 23.12 -18.63
CA ASP A 634 -9.98 23.94 -17.44
C ASP A 634 -11.23 24.27 -16.61
N ILE A 635 -12.35 24.60 -17.27
CA ILE A 635 -13.63 24.89 -16.60
C ILE A 635 -14.14 23.66 -15.83
N TYR A 636 -14.08 22.47 -16.43
CA TYR A 636 -14.41 21.21 -15.77
C TYR A 636 -13.53 20.97 -14.53
N CYS A 637 -12.23 21.21 -14.66
CA CYS A 637 -11.27 21.06 -13.58
C CYS A 637 -11.48 22.08 -12.44
N ALA A 638 -11.72 23.35 -12.75
CA ALA A 638 -12.06 24.37 -11.76
C ALA A 638 -13.36 24.01 -11.01
N GLY A 639 -14.39 23.58 -11.75
CA GLY A 639 -15.62 23.03 -11.17
C GLY A 639 -15.35 21.83 -10.25
N ASN A 640 -14.44 20.93 -10.63
CA ASN A 640 -14.02 19.79 -9.81
C ASN A 640 -13.26 20.17 -8.54
N ILE A 641 -12.40 21.20 -8.59
CA ILE A 641 -11.77 21.75 -7.38
C ILE A 641 -12.86 22.20 -6.41
N VAL A 642 -13.87 22.95 -6.86
CA VAL A 642 -14.96 23.40 -5.99
C VAL A 642 -15.83 22.24 -5.50
N ARG A 643 -16.21 21.32 -6.41
CA ARG A 643 -16.98 20.10 -6.09
C ARG A 643 -16.30 19.26 -5.01
N TYR A 644 -15.03 18.92 -5.18
CA TYR A 644 -14.34 18.02 -4.26
C TYR A 644 -13.79 18.71 -3.00
N VAL A 645 -13.28 19.93 -3.09
CA VAL A 645 -12.67 20.62 -1.93
C VAL A 645 -13.75 21.27 -1.05
N PHE A 646 -14.76 21.88 -1.65
CA PHE A 646 -15.73 22.72 -0.93
C PHE A 646 -17.12 22.11 -0.79
N LEU A 647 -17.66 21.41 -1.80
CA LEU A 647 -19.04 20.91 -1.75
C LEU A 647 -19.14 19.48 -1.19
N GLU A 648 -18.68 18.48 -1.93
CA GLU A 648 -19.04 17.07 -1.76
C GLU A 648 -17.96 16.24 -1.02
N GLY A 649 -16.70 16.69 -1.07
CA GLY A 649 -15.54 15.92 -0.63
C GLY A 649 -14.89 15.12 -1.77
N HIS A 650 -13.61 14.76 -1.62
CA HIS A 650 -12.90 14.02 -2.65
C HIS A 650 -13.25 12.52 -2.54
N PRO A 651 -13.63 11.84 -3.64
CA PRO A 651 -14.11 10.44 -3.59
C PRO A 651 -13.06 9.45 -3.04
N VAL A 652 -11.78 9.63 -3.43
CA VAL A 652 -10.64 8.83 -2.97
C VAL A 652 -9.98 9.39 -1.69
N ILE A 653 -9.70 10.69 -1.63
CA ILE A 653 -8.89 11.30 -0.56
C ILE A 653 -9.76 11.63 0.67
N ARG A 654 -9.87 10.67 1.61
CA ARG A 654 -10.72 10.73 2.81
C ARG A 654 -10.51 11.94 3.74
N ASP A 655 -9.39 12.67 3.62
CA ASP A 655 -9.11 13.88 4.41
C ASP A 655 -9.78 15.14 3.84
N ILE A 656 -10.16 15.14 2.55
CA ILE A 656 -10.90 16.23 1.89
C ILE A 656 -12.40 15.88 1.94
N ARG A 657 -13.17 16.63 2.73
CA ARG A 657 -14.54 16.24 3.11
C ARG A 657 -15.64 17.10 2.50
N GLY A 658 -15.28 18.24 1.90
CA GLY A 658 -16.25 19.30 1.63
C GLY A 658 -16.77 19.95 2.92
N TYR A 659 -17.61 20.95 2.73
CA TYR A 659 -18.25 21.73 3.77
C TYR A 659 -19.76 21.70 3.61
N LYS A 660 -20.43 22.02 4.71
CA LYS A 660 -21.86 22.26 4.76
C LYS A 660 -22.22 23.71 4.49
N GLY A 661 -23.43 23.94 4.04
CA GLY A 661 -23.98 25.27 3.86
C GLY A 661 -23.41 26.02 2.66
N LEU A 662 -22.87 25.32 1.66
CA LEU A 662 -22.34 25.89 0.41
C LEU A 662 -23.14 25.46 -0.83
N GLU A 663 -24.27 24.78 -0.61
CA GLU A 663 -25.07 24.10 -1.64
C GLU A 663 -25.66 25.08 -2.66
N PHE A 664 -25.71 26.38 -2.33
CA PHE A 664 -26.09 27.46 -3.23
C PHE A 664 -25.12 27.64 -4.42
N LEU A 665 -23.89 27.15 -4.33
CA LEU A 665 -22.96 27.10 -5.48
C LEU A 665 -23.24 25.91 -6.41
N LYS A 666 -23.91 24.85 -5.92
CA LYS A 666 -24.03 23.57 -6.63
C LYS A 666 -24.57 23.69 -8.06
N PRO A 667 -25.62 24.49 -8.37
CA PRO A 667 -26.13 24.60 -9.74
C PRO A 667 -25.08 25.09 -10.74
N LEU A 668 -24.27 26.09 -10.35
CA LEU A 668 -23.17 26.58 -11.19
C LEU A 668 -22.09 25.53 -11.38
N ILE A 669 -21.73 24.82 -10.32
CA ILE A 669 -20.70 23.76 -10.40
C ILE A 669 -21.17 22.56 -11.23
N ASP A 670 -22.46 22.20 -11.16
CA ASP A 670 -23.07 21.15 -11.99
C ASP A 670 -23.04 21.50 -13.49
N ASP A 671 -23.19 22.78 -13.85
CA ASP A 671 -23.03 23.27 -15.23
C ASP A 671 -21.56 23.24 -15.68
N MET A 672 -20.60 23.59 -14.80
CA MET A 672 -19.17 23.55 -15.10
C MET A 672 -18.64 22.13 -15.35
N VAL A 673 -19.16 21.12 -14.62
CA VAL A 673 -18.68 19.73 -14.66
C VAL A 673 -19.49 18.81 -15.60
N GLN A 674 -20.10 19.38 -16.65
CA GLN A 674 -20.80 18.60 -17.67
C GLN A 674 -19.86 17.68 -18.46
N ASP A 675 -20.33 16.48 -18.78
CA ASP A 675 -19.57 15.49 -19.57
C ASP A 675 -19.30 15.98 -21.00
N ASP A 676 -20.18 16.84 -21.53
CA ASP A 676 -20.09 17.46 -22.85
C ASP A 676 -19.42 18.84 -22.74
N PRO A 677 -18.25 19.07 -23.36
CA PRO A 677 -17.51 20.33 -23.23
C PRO A 677 -18.27 21.53 -23.79
N GLU A 678 -19.09 21.36 -24.82
CA GLU A 678 -19.88 22.42 -25.46
C GLU A 678 -21.07 22.88 -24.59
N LYS A 679 -21.39 22.15 -23.52
CA LYS A 679 -22.43 22.52 -22.54
C LYS A 679 -21.90 23.25 -21.31
N ARG A 680 -20.58 23.34 -21.16
CA ARG A 680 -19.96 24.02 -20.02
C ARG A 680 -20.04 25.54 -20.26
N PRO A 681 -20.46 26.35 -19.28
CA PRO A 681 -20.41 27.81 -19.41
C PRO A 681 -18.96 28.27 -19.59
N ASN A 682 -18.73 29.33 -20.34
CA ASN A 682 -17.39 29.93 -20.41
C ASN A 682 -17.03 30.62 -19.08
N MET A 683 -15.76 30.96 -18.86
CA MET A 683 -15.34 31.46 -17.54
C MET A 683 -15.90 32.86 -17.22
N ASP A 684 -16.22 33.70 -18.22
CA ASP A 684 -16.90 34.98 -18.01
C ASP A 684 -18.33 34.76 -17.48
N GLU A 685 -19.08 33.82 -18.08
CA GLU A 685 -20.39 33.39 -17.58
C GLU A 685 -20.31 32.77 -16.18
N VAL A 686 -19.25 32.02 -15.88
CA VAL A 686 -19.04 31.44 -14.54
C VAL A 686 -18.87 32.54 -13.50
N VAL A 687 -18.04 33.55 -13.76
CA VAL A 687 -17.80 34.67 -12.85
C VAL A 687 -19.06 35.52 -12.68
N GLU A 688 -19.78 35.84 -13.77
CA GLU A 688 -21.06 36.56 -13.70
C GLU A 688 -22.10 35.81 -12.84
N ARG A 689 -22.30 34.51 -13.12
CA ARG A 689 -23.24 33.66 -12.36
C ARG A 689 -22.80 33.52 -10.90
N PHE A 690 -21.50 33.41 -10.63
CA PHE A 690 -20.96 33.32 -9.28
C PHE A 690 -21.24 34.60 -8.47
N GLU A 691 -20.92 35.78 -9.00
CA GLU A 691 -21.20 37.04 -8.30
C GLU A 691 -22.71 37.32 -8.15
N ALA A 692 -23.54 36.92 -9.12
CA ALA A 692 -24.99 36.95 -8.98
C ALA A 692 -25.52 36.03 -7.86
N ILE A 693 -24.84 34.90 -7.58
CA ILE A 693 -25.12 34.03 -6.44
C ILE A 693 -24.64 34.68 -5.13
N VAL A 694 -23.41 35.21 -5.10
CA VAL A 694 -22.81 35.84 -3.91
C VAL A 694 -23.58 37.09 -3.47
N GLY A 695 -24.00 37.94 -4.40
CA GLY A 695 -24.77 39.15 -4.12
C GLY A 695 -26.14 38.90 -3.47
N ARG A 696 -26.64 37.66 -3.50
CA ARG A 696 -27.87 37.22 -2.82
C ARG A 696 -27.62 36.70 -1.40
N LEU A 697 -26.37 36.51 -0.99
CA LEU A 697 -26.01 36.02 0.34
C LEU A 697 -26.04 37.16 1.36
N SER A 698 -26.75 36.96 2.46
CA SER A 698 -26.75 37.94 3.55
C SER A 698 -25.38 38.03 4.24
N ALA A 699 -25.07 39.20 4.81
CA ALA A 699 -23.85 39.38 5.60
C ALA A 699 -23.79 38.46 6.85
N TRP A 700 -24.92 37.90 7.28
CA TRP A 700 -24.99 36.82 8.28
C TRP A 700 -24.61 35.46 7.69
N LYS A 701 -25.03 35.15 6.46
CA LYS A 701 -24.64 33.91 5.77
C LYS A 701 -23.14 33.89 5.49
N LEU A 702 -22.55 34.99 5.02
CA LEU A 702 -21.10 35.11 4.81
C LEU A 702 -20.31 34.92 6.12
N ARG A 703 -20.78 35.50 7.24
CA ARG A 703 -20.16 35.30 8.57
C ARG A 703 -20.50 33.96 9.23
N SER A 704 -21.41 33.17 8.66
CA SER A 704 -21.76 31.87 9.22
C SER A 704 -20.60 30.89 9.06
N ARG A 705 -20.40 30.03 10.05
CA ARG A 705 -19.37 28.99 10.00
C ARG A 705 -19.81 27.86 9.04
N PRO A 706 -18.99 27.45 8.07
CA PRO A 706 -19.20 26.25 7.29
C PRO A 706 -18.61 25.08 8.10
N PRO A 707 -19.41 24.22 8.77
CA PRO A 707 -18.81 23.06 9.41
C PRO A 707 -18.31 22.11 8.31
N PRO A 708 -17.07 21.60 8.40
CA PRO A 708 -16.61 20.54 7.52
C PRO A 708 -17.61 19.39 7.60
N ARG A 709 -17.94 18.77 6.45
CA ARG A 709 -18.75 17.54 6.49
C ARG A 709 -18.01 16.55 7.40
N ARG A 710 -18.75 15.96 8.35
CA ARG A 710 -18.12 15.20 9.44
C ARG A 710 -17.26 14.10 8.84
N THR A 711 -16.14 13.77 9.49
CA THR A 711 -15.59 12.44 9.26
C THR A 711 -16.71 11.45 9.55
N ASN A 712 -16.99 10.58 8.59
CA ASN A 712 -17.35 9.22 8.95
C ASN A 712 -16.15 8.65 9.72
N ILE A 713 -16.11 8.89 11.03
CA ILE A 713 -15.32 8.10 12.00
C ILE A 713 -15.69 6.60 11.84
N PHE A 714 -16.84 6.36 11.24
CA PHE A 714 -17.50 5.10 10.95
C PHE A 714 -17.12 4.48 9.60
N LYS A 715 -16.39 5.19 8.72
CA LYS A 715 -15.60 4.55 7.64
C LYS A 715 -14.33 3.87 8.18
N ASN A 716 -14.04 3.97 9.49
CA ASN A 716 -13.00 3.22 10.20
C ASN A 716 -13.53 2.15 11.19
N THR A 717 -14.84 1.89 11.20
CA THR A 717 -15.44 0.66 11.77
C THR A 717 -16.17 -0.18 10.73
N ALA A 718 -16.60 0.39 9.59
CA ALA A 718 -17.19 -0.31 8.44
C ALA A 718 -16.19 -1.09 7.55
N HIS A 719 -15.02 -1.48 8.07
CA HIS A 719 -14.16 -2.52 7.47
C HIS A 719 -14.13 -3.79 8.33
N ARG A 720 -15.31 -4.12 8.86
CA ARG A 720 -15.68 -5.42 9.38
C ARG A 720 -16.73 -6.01 8.44
N SER A 721 -16.22 -6.59 7.35
CA SER A 721 -16.69 -7.86 6.78
C SER A 721 -15.83 -8.28 5.58
N PRO A 722 -15.19 -9.46 5.60
CA PRO A 722 -14.75 -10.15 4.41
C PRO A 722 -15.88 -11.01 3.82
N PHE A 723 -15.66 -11.45 2.58
CA PHE A 723 -16.55 -12.19 1.67
C PHE A 723 -17.44 -11.28 0.80
N ARG A 724 -17.57 -11.54 -0.51
CA ARG A 724 -16.79 -12.45 -1.38
C ARG A 724 -16.87 -11.99 -2.84
N SER A 725 -15.93 -12.43 -3.64
CA SER A 725 -15.98 -12.39 -5.11
C SER A 725 -17.08 -13.28 -5.68
N ALA A 726 -17.85 -12.76 -6.65
CA ALA A 726 -18.44 -13.53 -7.76
C ALA A 726 -18.95 -12.56 -8.85
N ASP A 727 -18.38 -12.69 -10.05
CA ASP A 727 -18.86 -12.32 -11.39
C ASP A 727 -19.95 -11.23 -11.55
N MET A 728 -19.56 -10.10 -12.14
CA MET A 728 -20.38 -9.40 -13.13
C MET A 728 -19.51 -9.01 -14.33
N THR A 729 -19.88 -9.52 -15.50
CA THR A 729 -19.32 -9.19 -16.81
C THR A 729 -19.85 -7.84 -17.30
N SER A 730 -18.97 -7.09 -18.00
CA SER A 730 -19.28 -6.02 -18.98
C SER A 730 -20.16 -4.82 -18.56
N GLU A 731 -19.67 -3.61 -18.89
CA GLU A 731 -20.46 -2.39 -19.14
C GLU A 731 -21.28 -1.80 -17.97
N ALA A 732 -20.59 -1.11 -17.04
CA ALA A 732 -20.94 0.24 -16.55
C ALA A 732 -20.02 0.68 -15.39
N SER A 733 -19.20 1.71 -15.60
CA SER A 733 -18.47 2.39 -14.51
C SER A 733 -18.33 3.90 -14.75
N GLY A 734 -19.46 4.55 -15.03
CA GLY A 734 -19.62 5.98 -14.75
C GLY A 734 -19.66 6.23 -13.23
N LEU A 735 -19.31 7.46 -12.82
CA LEU A 735 -19.41 7.91 -11.43
C LEU A 735 -20.87 7.81 -10.94
N ARG A 736 -21.15 6.98 -9.93
CA ARG A 736 -22.49 6.90 -9.30
C ARG A 736 -22.76 8.19 -8.50
N THR A 737 -23.57 9.09 -9.04
CA THR A 737 -24.25 10.15 -8.26
C THR A 737 -25.18 9.49 -7.23
N LEU A 738 -25.03 9.84 -5.94
CA LEU A 738 -25.77 9.20 -4.83
C LEU A 738 -27.28 9.52 -4.80
N ASP A 739 -27.71 10.45 -5.65
CA ASP A 739 -29.11 10.78 -5.94
C ASP A 739 -29.78 9.76 -6.89
N ILE A 740 -29.00 8.85 -7.49
CA ILE A 740 -29.48 7.78 -8.37
C ILE A 740 -29.36 6.45 -7.62
N LEU A 741 -30.45 5.68 -7.56
CA LEU A 741 -30.43 4.31 -7.04
C LEU A 741 -29.45 3.47 -7.87
N GLY A 742 -28.48 2.82 -7.23
CA GLY A 742 -27.58 1.91 -7.93
C GLY A 742 -28.32 0.72 -8.54
N ASN A 743 -27.70 0.02 -9.51
CA ASN A 743 -28.30 -1.17 -10.15
C ASN A 743 -28.79 -2.23 -9.14
N ASP A 744 -28.11 -2.31 -7.99
CA ASP A 744 -28.43 -3.21 -6.88
C ASP A 744 -29.62 -2.71 -6.01
N GLU A 745 -29.92 -1.41 -6.03
CA GLU A 745 -31.04 -0.77 -5.34
C GLU A 745 -32.34 -0.79 -6.16
N VAL A 746 -32.22 -0.79 -7.50
CA VAL A 746 -33.33 -0.86 -8.46
C VAL A 746 -34.29 -2.00 -8.12
N PHE A 747 -33.77 -3.21 -7.85
CA PHE A 747 -34.58 -4.36 -7.43
C PHE A 747 -35.48 -4.06 -6.23
N TRP A 748 -34.94 -3.39 -5.20
CA TRP A 748 -35.66 -3.11 -3.95
C TRP A 748 -36.73 -2.03 -4.13
N ARG A 749 -36.48 -1.02 -5.00
CA ARG A 749 -37.50 -0.05 -5.41
C ARG A 749 -38.62 -0.71 -6.21
N ASP A 750 -38.26 -1.49 -7.22
CA ASP A 750 -39.24 -2.09 -8.15
C ASP A 750 -40.15 -3.09 -7.44
N HIS A 751 -39.67 -3.71 -6.36
CA HIS A 751 -40.45 -4.61 -5.49
C HIS A 751 -41.05 -3.92 -4.26
N TYR A 752 -40.90 -2.60 -4.08
CA TYR A 752 -41.34 -1.86 -2.89
C TYR A 752 -42.84 -2.03 -2.61
N ALA A 753 -43.68 -1.83 -3.62
CA ALA A 753 -45.13 -1.91 -3.47
C ALA A 753 -45.58 -3.32 -3.06
N TRP A 754 -45.01 -4.34 -3.70
CA TRP A 754 -45.27 -5.75 -3.40
C TRP A 754 -44.77 -6.17 -2.01
N LEU A 755 -43.57 -5.75 -1.60
CA LEU A 755 -43.07 -5.99 -0.24
C LEU A 755 -43.98 -5.34 0.81
N LYS A 756 -44.43 -4.11 0.55
CA LYS A 756 -45.35 -3.39 1.43
C LYS A 756 -46.72 -4.07 1.54
N GLU A 757 -47.26 -4.59 0.43
CA GLU A 757 -48.48 -5.42 0.41
C GLU A 757 -48.30 -6.71 1.23
N ARG A 758 -47.12 -7.35 1.15
CA ARG A 758 -46.73 -8.51 1.96
C ARG A 758 -46.42 -8.18 3.43
N GLY A 759 -46.62 -6.93 3.87
CA GLY A 759 -46.42 -6.53 5.26
C GLY A 759 -45.02 -6.01 5.61
N TYR A 760 -44.14 -5.78 4.62
CA TYR A 760 -42.76 -5.32 4.83
C TYR A 760 -42.53 -3.95 4.21
N GLN A 761 -42.56 -2.91 5.05
CA GLN A 761 -42.26 -1.55 4.61
C GLN A 761 -40.75 -1.32 4.59
N LEU A 762 -40.16 -1.27 3.39
CA LEU A 762 -38.82 -0.75 3.18
C LEU A 762 -38.74 0.75 3.53
N ARG A 763 -37.51 1.24 3.70
CA ARG A 763 -37.22 2.66 3.99
C ARG A 763 -37.68 3.61 2.87
N PRO A 764 -37.92 4.91 3.16
CA PRO A 764 -38.43 5.88 2.19
C PRO A 764 -37.62 5.97 0.89
N ARG A 765 -36.30 5.75 0.96
CA ARG A 765 -35.38 5.67 -0.20
C ARG A 765 -35.84 4.76 -1.33
N TYR A 766 -36.60 3.71 -1.01
CA TYR A 766 -37.06 2.70 -1.98
C TYR A 766 -38.50 2.95 -2.47
N THR A 767 -39.15 4.04 -2.06
CA THR A 767 -40.43 4.43 -2.65
C THR A 767 -40.26 4.74 -4.15
N PRO A 768 -41.16 4.30 -5.05
CA PRO A 768 -41.05 4.59 -6.48
C PRO A 768 -41.03 6.09 -6.81
N ASP A 769 -41.67 6.89 -5.96
CA ASP A 769 -41.77 8.35 -5.97
C ASP A 769 -40.76 9.04 -5.02
N TRP A 770 -39.70 8.34 -4.58
CA TRP A 770 -38.74 8.87 -3.61
C TRP A 770 -38.09 10.17 -4.09
N VAL A 771 -38.39 11.26 -3.37
CA VAL A 771 -37.61 12.49 -3.40
C VAL A 771 -36.67 12.48 -2.18
N PRO A 772 -35.35 12.60 -2.38
CA PRO A 772 -34.39 12.66 -1.27
C PRO A 772 -34.76 13.70 -0.21
N SER A 773 -34.82 13.30 1.06
CA SER A 773 -35.39 14.14 2.13
C SER A 773 -34.57 15.41 2.44
N TRP A 774 -33.31 15.48 2.01
CA TRP A 774 -32.49 16.69 2.05
C TRP A 774 -32.84 17.71 0.95
N LYS A 775 -33.62 17.34 -0.07
CA LYS A 775 -34.15 18.27 -1.09
C LYS A 775 -35.41 19.00 -0.63
N SER A 776 -36.13 18.44 0.36
CA SER A 776 -37.38 18.98 0.90
C SER A 776 -37.26 19.47 2.36
N SER A 777 -36.07 19.42 2.96
CA SER A 777 -35.82 19.88 4.33
C SER A 777 -34.51 20.68 4.44
N SER A 778 -34.33 21.39 5.56
CA SER A 778 -33.07 22.11 5.87
C SER A 778 -31.96 21.20 6.41
N LYS A 779 -32.13 19.87 6.34
CA LYS A 779 -31.12 18.89 6.76
C LYS A 779 -30.17 18.61 5.60
N GLU A 780 -28.92 18.39 5.96
CA GLU A 780 -27.89 18.00 5.01
C GLU A 780 -27.96 16.51 4.68
N GLN A 781 -27.54 16.14 3.48
CA GLN A 781 -27.62 14.76 2.96
C GLN A 781 -27.20 13.68 3.97
N PHE A 782 -26.07 13.83 4.68
CA PHE A 782 -25.63 12.80 5.66
C PHE A 782 -26.37 12.82 7.02
N GLU A 783 -27.22 13.81 7.28
CA GLU A 783 -28.14 13.86 8.43
C GLU A 783 -29.53 13.28 8.10
N CYS A 784 -29.72 12.89 6.84
CA CYS A 784 -30.92 12.23 6.35
C CYS A 784 -30.69 10.72 6.30
N GLU A 785 -31.64 9.97 6.86
CA GLU A 785 -31.60 8.50 6.92
C GLU A 785 -31.59 7.88 5.51
N ASP A 786 -32.45 8.38 4.63
CA ASP A 786 -32.62 7.94 3.24
C ASP A 786 -31.43 8.23 2.31
N ASN A 787 -30.40 8.95 2.78
CA ASN A 787 -29.12 9.04 2.06
C ASN A 787 -28.33 7.73 2.11
N TYR A 788 -28.52 6.93 3.15
CA TYR A 788 -27.75 5.72 3.36
C TYR A 788 -28.39 4.56 2.59
N PRO A 789 -27.68 3.92 1.63
CA PRO A 789 -28.22 2.81 0.86
C PRO A 789 -28.41 1.56 1.74
N HIS A 790 -28.73 0.42 1.12
CA HIS A 790 -28.86 -0.87 1.79
C HIS A 790 -27.54 -1.35 2.44
N LEU A 791 -27.58 -2.41 3.24
CA LEU A 791 -26.38 -3.02 3.85
C LEU A 791 -25.47 -3.67 2.79
N SER A 792 -26.07 -4.32 1.79
CA SER A 792 -25.41 -4.76 0.55
C SER A 792 -26.48 -4.95 -0.53
N GLY A 793 -26.09 -5.13 -1.79
CA GLY A 793 -27.05 -5.35 -2.89
C GLY A 793 -28.03 -6.50 -2.64
N ARG A 794 -27.64 -7.47 -1.80
CA ARG A 794 -28.45 -8.61 -1.39
C ARG A 794 -29.15 -8.44 -0.03
N ILE A 795 -28.84 -7.43 0.78
CA ILE A 795 -29.39 -7.29 2.16
C ILE A 795 -29.91 -5.88 2.39
N ASN A 796 -31.21 -5.76 2.66
CA ASN A 796 -31.90 -4.52 3.03
C ASN A 796 -32.62 -4.67 4.38
N ASP A 797 -33.10 -3.56 4.95
CA ASP A 797 -33.90 -3.55 6.18
C ASP A 797 -35.33 -3.06 5.92
N ALA A 798 -36.28 -3.57 6.71
CA ALA A 798 -37.69 -3.22 6.63
C ALA A 798 -38.32 -3.12 8.02
N ILE A 799 -39.46 -2.43 8.10
CA ILE A 799 -40.39 -2.54 9.22
C ILE A 799 -41.44 -3.59 8.85
N HIS A 800 -41.53 -4.66 9.64
CA HIS A 800 -42.63 -5.62 9.55
C HIS A 800 -43.88 -4.99 10.16
N LEU A 801 -44.84 -4.62 9.31
CA LEU A 801 -46.02 -3.82 9.67
C LEU A 801 -46.90 -4.45 10.77
N PRO A 802 -47.18 -5.78 10.78
CA PRO A 802 -48.00 -6.40 11.83
C PRO A 802 -47.43 -6.31 13.25
N THR A 803 -46.10 -6.30 13.41
CA THR A 803 -45.42 -6.27 14.72
C THR A 803 -44.71 -4.94 15.02
N ASN A 804 -44.65 -4.04 14.04
CA ASN A 804 -43.84 -2.82 14.04
C ASN A 804 -42.35 -3.06 14.41
N SER A 805 -41.83 -4.26 14.12
CA SER A 805 -40.44 -4.63 14.42
C SER A 805 -39.55 -4.48 13.19
N ARG A 806 -38.32 -3.99 13.38
CA ARG A 806 -37.32 -3.96 12.30
C ARG A 806 -36.80 -5.38 12.01
N VAL A 807 -36.76 -5.73 10.73
CA VAL A 807 -36.27 -7.02 10.20
C VAL A 807 -35.23 -6.76 9.10
N ALA A 808 -34.39 -7.75 8.82
CA ALA A 808 -33.49 -7.75 7.68
C ALA A 808 -34.02 -8.70 6.59
N LEU A 809 -33.97 -8.26 5.33
CA LEU A 809 -34.39 -9.00 4.15
C LEU A 809 -33.14 -9.36 3.35
N LYS A 810 -32.87 -10.66 3.16
CA LYS A 810 -31.76 -11.19 2.36
C LYS A 810 -32.29 -11.79 1.06
N ARG A 811 -31.96 -11.18 -0.08
CA ARG A 811 -32.17 -11.73 -1.42
C ARG A 811 -31.12 -12.81 -1.70
N ILE A 812 -31.59 -13.99 -2.10
CA ILE A 812 -30.79 -15.19 -2.34
C ILE A 812 -31.11 -15.73 -3.73
N ASN A 813 -30.08 -16.04 -4.50
CA ASN A 813 -30.21 -16.77 -5.75
C ASN A 813 -30.10 -18.28 -5.45
N VAL A 814 -31.18 -19.03 -5.62
CA VAL A 814 -31.26 -20.46 -5.23
C VAL A 814 -30.44 -21.38 -6.14
N LYS A 815 -30.03 -20.93 -7.34
CA LYS A 815 -29.07 -21.70 -8.17
C LYS A 815 -27.65 -21.62 -7.59
N ASN A 816 -27.28 -20.47 -7.05
CA ASN A 816 -25.95 -20.23 -6.48
C ASN A 816 -25.84 -20.72 -5.03
N HIS A 817 -26.94 -20.66 -4.27
CA HIS A 817 -27.00 -21.03 -2.85
C HIS A 817 -28.15 -22.03 -2.56
N PRO A 818 -28.16 -23.22 -3.19
CA PRO A 818 -29.32 -24.13 -3.20
C PRO A 818 -29.72 -24.74 -1.85
N TYR A 819 -28.88 -24.61 -0.82
CA TYR A 819 -29.13 -25.18 0.52
C TYR A 819 -29.53 -24.14 1.57
N GLU A 820 -29.38 -22.84 1.31
CA GLU A 820 -29.53 -21.81 2.35
C GLU A 820 -30.96 -21.74 2.90
N GLU A 821 -31.96 -21.67 2.03
CA GLU A 821 -33.39 -21.66 2.38
C GLU A 821 -33.79 -22.91 3.17
N HIS A 822 -33.40 -24.10 2.67
CA HIS A 822 -33.67 -25.38 3.32
C HIS A 822 -33.04 -25.49 4.72
N ILE A 823 -31.78 -25.07 4.87
CA ILE A 823 -31.07 -25.08 6.17
C ILE A 823 -31.71 -24.08 7.15
N MET A 824 -32.15 -22.92 6.68
CA MET A 824 -32.85 -21.94 7.51
C MET A 824 -34.25 -22.44 7.94
N HIS A 825 -34.99 -23.13 7.05
CA HIS A 825 -36.23 -23.81 7.43
C HIS A 825 -36.00 -24.93 8.46
N LEU A 826 -34.96 -25.75 8.28
CA LEU A 826 -34.59 -26.80 9.22
C LEU A 826 -34.38 -26.23 10.63
N PHE A 827 -33.48 -25.25 10.78
CA PHE A 827 -33.21 -24.66 12.09
C PHE A 827 -34.37 -23.84 12.65
N SER A 828 -35.30 -23.37 11.83
CA SER A 828 -36.48 -22.62 12.30
C SER A 828 -37.70 -23.52 12.52
N SER A 829 -37.58 -24.82 12.26
CA SER A 829 -38.63 -25.79 12.55
C SER A 829 -38.84 -25.94 14.06
N LYS A 830 -40.10 -26.11 14.48
CA LYS A 830 -40.54 -26.26 15.88
C LYS A 830 -39.61 -27.08 16.80
N PRO A 831 -39.12 -28.29 16.39
CA PRO A 831 -38.23 -29.10 17.22
C PRO A 831 -36.84 -28.49 17.47
N LEU A 832 -36.36 -27.64 16.55
CA LEU A 832 -35.04 -27.02 16.60
C LEU A 832 -35.08 -25.54 17.00
N SER A 833 -36.18 -24.82 16.75
CA SER A 833 -36.38 -23.43 17.18
C SER A 833 -36.50 -23.29 18.70
N ASP A 834 -37.21 -24.24 19.32
CA ASP A 834 -37.50 -24.26 20.76
C ASP A 834 -36.31 -24.83 21.56
N ASP A 835 -35.30 -25.38 20.87
CA ASP A 835 -34.05 -25.83 21.47
C ASP A 835 -33.19 -24.60 21.83
N PRO A 836 -32.88 -24.35 23.12
CA PRO A 836 -32.06 -23.21 23.51
C PRO A 836 -30.66 -23.26 22.86
N ARG A 837 -30.24 -24.43 22.36
CA ARG A 837 -28.96 -24.64 21.67
C ARG A 837 -28.86 -24.08 20.27
N ASN A 838 -29.99 -23.71 19.70
CA ASN A 838 -30.04 -23.10 18.41
C ASN A 838 -29.63 -21.62 18.46
N HIS A 839 -28.38 -21.34 18.10
CA HIS A 839 -27.91 -19.99 17.79
C HIS A 839 -27.95 -19.68 16.29
N CYS A 840 -28.52 -20.53 15.43
CA CYS A 840 -28.77 -20.13 14.05
C CYS A 840 -29.82 -19.01 14.05
N VAL A 841 -29.65 -18.00 13.18
CA VAL A 841 -30.63 -16.93 13.05
C VAL A 841 -31.98 -17.50 12.59
N PRO A 842 -33.10 -17.19 13.27
CA PRO A 842 -34.40 -17.72 12.88
C PRO A 842 -34.89 -17.09 11.57
N LEU A 843 -35.45 -17.95 10.73
CA LEU A 843 -36.24 -17.59 9.56
C LEU A 843 -37.61 -17.11 10.03
N LEU A 844 -37.94 -15.85 9.74
CA LEU A 844 -39.23 -15.26 10.10
C LEU A 844 -40.26 -15.46 8.98
N ASP A 845 -39.84 -15.36 7.73
CA ASP A 845 -40.68 -15.46 6.53
C ASP A 845 -39.84 -15.69 5.26
N VAL A 846 -40.48 -16.17 4.20
CA VAL A 846 -39.89 -16.44 2.87
C VAL A 846 -40.79 -15.86 1.78
N LEU A 847 -40.23 -14.94 0.98
CA LEU A 847 -40.97 -14.21 -0.03
C LEU A 847 -40.43 -14.52 -1.43
N HIS A 848 -41.29 -15.04 -2.30
CA HIS A 848 -40.96 -15.36 -3.69
C HIS A 848 -41.46 -14.24 -4.63
N PRO A 849 -40.57 -13.41 -5.23
CA PRO A 849 -40.95 -12.34 -6.15
C PRO A 849 -41.43 -12.91 -7.50
N GLN A 850 -42.59 -12.46 -7.99
CA GLN A 850 -43.26 -13.03 -9.16
C GLN A 850 -42.69 -12.58 -10.52
N ALA A 851 -41.82 -11.57 -10.57
CA ALA A 851 -41.43 -10.86 -11.80
C ALA A 851 -39.96 -11.05 -12.21
N VAL A 852 -39.22 -11.95 -11.55
CA VAL A 852 -37.82 -12.28 -11.87
C VAL A 852 -37.73 -13.79 -12.17
N LYS A 853 -36.78 -14.19 -13.01
CA LYS A 853 -36.44 -15.61 -13.31
C LYS A 853 -36.58 -16.47 -12.05
N GLU A 854 -37.16 -17.67 -12.18
CA GLU A 854 -37.65 -18.63 -11.14
C GLU A 854 -36.61 -19.13 -10.11
N THR A 855 -35.63 -18.30 -9.74
CA THR A 855 -34.37 -18.67 -9.10
C THR A 855 -33.94 -17.70 -8.02
N GLU A 856 -34.84 -16.80 -7.58
CA GLU A 856 -34.58 -15.76 -6.59
C GLU A 856 -35.62 -15.84 -5.47
N VAL A 857 -35.18 -15.74 -4.22
CA VAL A 857 -36.03 -15.76 -3.02
C VAL A 857 -35.54 -14.67 -2.05
N ILE A 858 -36.45 -14.11 -1.26
CA ILE A 858 -36.10 -13.17 -0.18
C ILE A 858 -36.41 -13.83 1.16
N ILE A 859 -35.38 -14.04 1.97
CA ILE A 859 -35.49 -14.53 3.34
C ILE A 859 -35.60 -13.34 4.30
N VAL A 860 -36.55 -13.41 5.23
CA VAL A 860 -36.73 -12.43 6.31
C VAL A 860 -36.16 -12.99 7.62
N MET A 861 -35.35 -12.19 8.30
CA MET A 861 -34.69 -12.55 9.57
C MET A 861 -34.68 -11.36 10.55
N PRO A 862 -34.44 -11.56 11.86
CA PRO A 862 -34.34 -10.47 12.83
C PRO A 862 -33.26 -9.45 12.47
N PHE A 863 -33.46 -8.19 12.83
CA PHE A 863 -32.47 -7.13 12.64
C PHE A 863 -31.42 -7.14 13.77
N LEU A 864 -30.26 -7.74 13.51
CA LEU A 864 -29.21 -8.00 14.51
C LEU A 864 -28.09 -6.95 14.51
N HIS A 865 -27.32 -6.88 15.59
CA HIS A 865 -26.19 -5.97 15.76
C HIS A 865 -24.84 -6.70 15.66
N ALA A 866 -23.75 -6.00 15.32
CA ALA A 866 -22.40 -6.56 15.37
C ALA A 866 -22.05 -7.04 16.80
N PHE A 867 -21.56 -8.26 16.94
CA PHE A 867 -21.46 -8.96 18.23
C PHE A 867 -20.49 -8.35 19.23
N ASP A 868 -19.49 -7.59 18.78
CA ASP A 868 -18.44 -6.96 19.59
C ASP A 868 -18.51 -5.42 19.63
N SER A 869 -19.59 -4.84 19.09
CA SER A 869 -19.97 -3.43 19.26
C SER A 869 -21.19 -3.37 20.20
N PRO A 870 -21.11 -2.70 21.38
CA PRO A 870 -19.93 -2.10 21.98
C PRO A 870 -18.94 -3.16 22.50
N ASN A 871 -17.68 -2.76 22.78
CA ASN A 871 -16.63 -3.65 23.29
C ASN A 871 -17.04 -4.43 24.56
N PHE A 872 -16.37 -5.55 24.85
CA PHE A 872 -16.61 -6.35 26.05
C PHE A 872 -16.09 -5.67 27.33
N ASP A 873 -16.97 -5.41 28.29
CA ASP A 873 -16.63 -4.67 29.52
C ASP A 873 -15.97 -5.59 30.59
N THR A 874 -16.26 -6.90 30.56
CA THR A 874 -15.68 -7.90 31.47
C THR A 874 -15.26 -9.20 30.77
N LEU A 875 -14.41 -9.97 31.46
CA LEU A 875 -13.99 -11.31 30.99
C LEU A 875 -15.20 -12.25 30.85
N GLY A 876 -16.20 -12.13 31.72
CA GLY A 876 -17.45 -12.87 31.65
C GLY A 876 -18.31 -12.54 30.43
N GLU A 877 -18.36 -11.28 30.00
CA GLU A 877 -19.08 -10.91 28.77
C GLU A 877 -18.44 -11.53 27.52
N ALA A 878 -17.11 -11.54 27.45
CA ALA A 878 -16.37 -12.18 26.37
C ALA A 878 -16.46 -13.72 26.44
N ILE A 879 -16.41 -14.32 27.63
CA ILE A 879 -16.64 -15.76 27.80
C ILE A 879 -18.07 -16.15 27.40
N ALA A 880 -19.08 -15.33 27.66
CA ALA A 880 -20.44 -15.58 27.15
C ALA A 880 -20.47 -15.62 25.61
N CYS A 881 -19.83 -14.64 24.96
CA CYS A 881 -19.69 -14.60 23.50
C CYS A 881 -18.99 -15.85 22.94
N ILE A 882 -17.83 -16.22 23.50
CA ILE A 882 -17.07 -17.40 23.06
C ILE A 882 -17.88 -18.67 23.34
N ARG A 883 -18.61 -18.74 24.46
CA ARG A 883 -19.46 -19.87 24.79
C ARG A 883 -20.60 -20.05 23.78
N SER A 884 -21.18 -18.96 23.27
CA SER A 884 -22.19 -18.99 22.20
C SER A 884 -21.65 -19.34 20.80
N LEU A 885 -20.34 -19.54 20.65
CA LEU A 885 -19.75 -20.25 19.51
C LEU A 885 -19.64 -21.78 19.79
N PHE A 886 -19.58 -22.16 21.08
CA PHE A 886 -19.41 -23.50 21.70
C PHE A 886 -20.41 -24.67 21.37
N LYS A 887 -21.49 -24.88 22.18
CA LYS A 887 -21.67 -26.13 23.04
C LYS A 887 -23.00 -27.00 23.07
N VAL A 888 -22.90 -28.28 23.53
CA VAL A 888 -23.81 -29.34 24.13
C VAL A 888 -25.15 -28.89 24.79
N ARG A 889 -26.18 -29.69 25.21
CA ARG A 889 -26.84 -31.01 24.91
C ARG A 889 -27.89 -31.33 26.04
N GLY A 890 -28.74 -32.38 25.96
CA GLY A 890 -29.59 -32.91 27.07
C GLY A 890 -30.23 -34.29 26.76
N PRO A 891 -31.05 -34.98 27.62
CA PRO A 891 -31.45 -34.71 29.03
C PRO A 891 -31.11 -35.92 29.99
N PRO A 892 -31.85 -36.34 31.07
CA PRO A 892 -31.28 -36.29 32.43
C PRO A 892 -31.32 -37.57 33.31
N ARG A 893 -30.40 -37.63 34.30
CA ARG A 893 -30.53 -38.24 35.65
C ARG A 893 -29.47 -37.57 36.57
N VAL A 894 -29.64 -37.29 37.89
CA VAL A 894 -30.74 -37.38 38.88
C VAL A 894 -30.48 -36.32 40.01
N LEU A 895 -31.53 -35.81 40.65
CA LEU A 895 -31.61 -35.04 41.93
C LEU A 895 -30.72 -33.80 42.21
N LEU A 896 -31.15 -32.65 41.65
CA LEU A 896 -31.52 -31.37 42.33
C LEU A 896 -30.71 -30.90 43.58
N ARG A 897 -30.19 -29.65 43.68
CA ARG A 897 -30.78 -28.33 43.31
C ARG A 897 -29.70 -27.26 43.01
N TYR A 898 -30.08 -26.20 42.29
CA TYR A 898 -29.28 -25.03 41.82
C TYR A 898 -28.16 -25.34 40.80
N GLN A 899 -28.55 -25.37 39.52
CA GLN A 899 -27.65 -25.48 38.37
C GLN A 899 -27.46 -24.11 37.67
N PRO A 900 -26.26 -23.81 37.13
CA PRO A 900 -26.09 -22.89 36.01
C PRO A 900 -26.24 -23.64 34.68
N ALA A 901 -26.99 -23.08 33.73
CA ALA A 901 -27.27 -23.71 32.44
C ALA A 901 -27.05 -22.71 31.29
N SER A 902 -25.85 -22.68 30.71
CA SER A 902 -25.58 -21.97 29.44
C SER A 902 -24.42 -22.57 28.69
N LEU A 903 -24.58 -22.70 27.38
CA LEU A 903 -23.88 -23.65 26.51
C LEU A 903 -23.78 -23.00 25.07
N GLN A 904 -23.86 -23.81 23.98
CA GLN A 904 -24.58 -23.49 22.71
C GLN A 904 -23.77 -22.85 21.55
N GLY A 905 -24.08 -23.12 20.25
CA GLY A 905 -23.31 -22.64 19.07
C GLY A 905 -23.09 -23.65 17.92
N VAL A 906 -21.86 -23.74 17.38
CA VAL A 906 -21.49 -24.53 16.19
C VAL A 906 -21.74 -26.04 16.35
N LEU A 907 -21.53 -26.59 17.56
CA LEU A 907 -21.79 -28.02 17.80
C LEU A 907 -23.25 -28.40 17.51
N PHE A 908 -24.21 -27.50 17.73
CA PHE A 908 -25.62 -27.76 17.44
C PHE A 908 -25.86 -27.97 15.94
N MET A 909 -25.14 -27.26 15.08
CA MET A 909 -25.21 -27.48 13.63
C MET A 909 -24.67 -28.86 13.28
N HIS A 910 -23.50 -29.23 13.82
CA HIS A 910 -22.85 -30.52 13.56
C HIS A 910 -23.70 -31.71 14.05
N GLU A 911 -24.37 -31.58 15.20
CA GLU A 911 -25.31 -32.59 15.72
C GLU A 911 -26.58 -32.75 14.87
N ASN A 912 -27.01 -31.70 14.16
CA ASN A 912 -28.09 -31.75 13.17
C ASN A 912 -27.58 -32.03 11.74
N HIS A 913 -26.34 -32.51 11.62
CA HIS A 913 -25.66 -32.87 10.38
C HIS A 913 -25.47 -31.72 9.38
N VAL A 914 -25.34 -30.49 9.85
CA VAL A 914 -25.07 -29.30 9.04
C VAL A 914 -23.68 -28.76 9.36
N ALA A 915 -22.86 -28.49 8.34
CA ALA A 915 -21.62 -27.72 8.48
C ALA A 915 -21.81 -26.31 7.93
N HIS A 916 -21.25 -25.31 8.61
CA HIS A 916 -21.41 -23.91 8.22
C HIS A 916 -20.52 -23.54 7.03
N ARG A 917 -19.26 -23.99 7.05
CA ARG A 917 -18.20 -23.79 6.04
C ARG A 917 -17.75 -22.34 5.83
N ASP A 918 -18.28 -21.41 6.61
CA ASP A 918 -17.97 -19.97 6.56
C ASP A 918 -18.09 -19.32 7.94
N ILE A 919 -17.33 -19.83 8.91
CA ILE A 919 -17.28 -19.24 10.25
C ILE A 919 -16.27 -18.09 10.24
N LYS A 920 -16.76 -16.88 10.43
CA LYS A 920 -16.00 -15.62 10.49
C LYS A 920 -16.70 -14.62 11.40
N ALA A 921 -16.01 -13.55 11.75
CA ALA A 921 -16.50 -12.56 12.72
C ALA A 921 -17.85 -11.96 12.31
N ASP A 922 -18.04 -11.74 11.03
CA ASP A 922 -19.16 -10.98 10.46
C ASP A 922 -20.37 -11.87 10.18
N ASN A 923 -20.17 -13.20 10.22
CA ASN A 923 -21.23 -14.20 10.27
C ASN A 923 -21.70 -14.47 11.71
N PHE A 924 -21.27 -13.66 12.67
CA PHE A 924 -21.69 -13.72 14.06
C PHE A 924 -22.25 -12.37 14.51
N MET A 925 -23.46 -12.37 15.05
CA MET A 925 -24.19 -11.16 15.44
C MET A 925 -24.81 -11.33 16.82
N ILE A 926 -25.39 -10.26 17.37
CA ILE A 926 -26.05 -10.26 18.67
C ILE A 926 -27.46 -9.66 18.58
N GLN A 927 -28.38 -10.19 19.39
CA GLN A 927 -29.74 -9.68 19.52
C GLN A 927 -29.70 -8.21 19.96
N SER A 928 -30.31 -7.34 19.16
CA SER A 928 -30.07 -5.90 19.21
C SER A 928 -31.02 -5.15 20.14
N ASP A 929 -32.30 -5.56 20.19
CA ASP A 929 -33.40 -5.00 20.99
C ASP A 929 -33.07 -4.85 22.49
N LYS A 930 -32.39 -5.84 23.07
CA LYS A 930 -31.98 -5.82 24.47
C LYS A 930 -30.84 -4.80 24.68
N ILE A 931 -29.82 -4.83 23.82
CA ILE A 931 -28.60 -4.02 23.98
C ILE A 931 -28.82 -2.55 23.60
N CYS A 932 -29.57 -2.29 22.54
CA CYS A 932 -29.94 -0.96 22.06
C CYS A 932 -31.46 -0.87 21.84
N PRO A 933 -32.26 -0.73 22.93
CA PRO A 933 -33.73 -0.75 22.85
C PRO A 933 -34.35 0.46 22.13
N GLU A 934 -33.58 1.54 21.95
CA GLU A 934 -34.00 2.71 21.16
C GLU A 934 -33.69 2.52 19.66
N GLY A 935 -33.21 1.33 19.26
CA GLY A 935 -32.76 1.02 17.91
C GLY A 935 -31.41 1.66 17.55
N PHE A 936 -30.90 1.31 16.37
CA PHE A 936 -29.67 1.84 15.80
C PHE A 936 -29.79 1.94 14.28
N HIS A 937 -28.97 2.80 13.66
CA HIS A 937 -28.89 2.90 12.21
C HIS A 937 -27.98 1.82 11.62
N HIS A 938 -28.39 1.18 10.53
CA HIS A 938 -27.77 -0.02 9.94
C HIS A 938 -26.31 0.18 9.49
N ILE A 939 -25.97 1.36 8.96
CA ILE A 939 -24.58 1.72 8.58
C ILE A 939 -23.85 2.50 9.68
N LEU A 940 -24.59 3.11 10.61
CA LEU A 940 -24.08 4.07 11.60
C LEU A 940 -24.55 3.66 13.00
N ASP A 941 -24.10 2.49 13.44
CA ASP A 941 -24.60 1.79 14.63
C ASP A 941 -24.67 2.66 15.90
N TYR A 942 -23.63 3.44 16.14
CA TYR A 942 -23.52 4.47 17.18
C TYR A 942 -24.59 5.60 17.17
N LEU A 943 -25.48 5.68 16.17
CA LEU A 943 -26.64 6.59 16.12
C LEU A 943 -27.94 5.79 16.17
N ASN A 944 -28.98 6.41 16.74
CA ASN A 944 -30.33 5.87 16.66
C ASN A 944 -30.85 5.88 15.20
N PRO A 945 -31.95 5.17 14.88
CA PRO A 945 -32.35 4.90 13.50
C PRO A 945 -32.61 6.12 12.61
N ASP A 946 -32.99 7.26 13.19
CA ASP A 946 -33.28 8.52 12.49
C ASP A 946 -32.10 9.51 12.44
N LEU A 947 -30.92 9.07 12.89
CA LEU A 947 -29.66 9.82 12.96
C LEU A 947 -29.65 11.05 13.90
N THR A 948 -30.71 11.29 14.68
CA THR A 948 -30.82 12.51 15.50
C THR A 948 -29.98 12.51 16.78
N LYS A 949 -29.68 11.34 17.36
CA LYS A 949 -28.97 11.21 18.64
C LYS A 949 -28.08 9.96 18.71
N PRO A 950 -27.07 9.93 19.61
CA PRO A 950 -26.28 8.72 19.85
C PRO A 950 -27.17 7.53 20.27
N ALA A 951 -26.89 6.36 19.70
CA ALA A 951 -27.49 5.10 20.11
C ALA A 951 -27.14 4.79 21.58
N LYS A 952 -28.12 4.30 22.33
CA LYS A 952 -28.01 4.09 23.78
C LYS A 952 -27.80 2.62 24.10
N TYR A 953 -26.53 2.26 24.21
CA TYR A 953 -26.10 0.90 24.51
C TYR A 953 -26.09 0.57 26.01
N PHE A 954 -26.53 -0.64 26.32
CA PHE A 954 -26.33 -1.31 27.59
C PHE A 954 -25.22 -2.37 27.48
N THR A 955 -24.48 -2.65 28.56
CA THR A 955 -23.50 -3.76 28.52
C THR A 955 -24.21 -5.11 28.60
N ARG A 956 -23.56 -6.18 28.12
CA ARG A 956 -24.13 -7.55 28.15
C ARG A 956 -24.41 -8.03 29.57
N THR A 957 -23.66 -7.54 30.56
CA THR A 957 -23.92 -7.76 32.00
C THR A 957 -25.20 -7.06 32.48
N GLN A 958 -25.55 -5.90 31.92
CA GLN A 958 -26.77 -5.16 32.28
C GLN A 958 -28.01 -5.75 31.61
N ARG A 959 -27.85 -6.19 30.36
CA ARG A 959 -28.91 -6.78 29.53
C ARG A 959 -28.34 -7.97 28.74
N PRO A 960 -28.39 -9.18 29.33
CA PRO A 960 -27.98 -10.40 28.66
C PRO A 960 -28.76 -10.63 27.37
N SER A 961 -28.06 -10.95 26.28
CA SER A 961 -28.62 -11.00 24.93
C SER A 961 -28.08 -12.21 24.18
N LYS A 962 -28.95 -12.85 23.38
CA LYS A 962 -28.60 -14.02 22.58
C LYS A 962 -27.69 -13.62 21.41
N TYR A 963 -26.67 -14.42 21.14
CA TYR A 963 -25.86 -14.31 19.92
C TYR A 963 -26.47 -15.15 18.80
N PHE A 964 -26.17 -14.84 17.55
CA PHE A 964 -26.62 -15.63 16.40
C PHE A 964 -25.50 -15.83 15.37
N ILE A 965 -25.51 -17.01 14.78
CA ILE A 965 -24.75 -17.41 13.60
C ILE A 965 -25.64 -17.13 12.37
N ILE A 966 -25.08 -16.48 11.35
CA ILE A 966 -25.79 -16.02 10.14
C ILE A 966 -25.07 -16.43 8.85
N ASP A 967 -25.74 -16.27 7.71
CA ASP A 967 -25.22 -16.51 6.35
C ASP A 967 -24.90 -17.98 6.04
N PHE A 968 -25.94 -18.75 5.75
CA PHE A 968 -25.83 -20.19 5.44
C PHE A 968 -25.59 -20.45 3.95
N GLY A 969 -25.23 -19.44 3.15
CA GLY A 969 -25.05 -19.51 1.70
C GLY A 969 -23.97 -20.50 1.22
N LEU A 970 -23.04 -20.87 2.10
CA LEU A 970 -22.02 -21.90 1.85
C LEU A 970 -22.22 -23.17 2.69
N SER A 971 -23.23 -23.20 3.57
CA SER A 971 -23.50 -24.33 4.44
C SER A 971 -24.04 -25.53 3.67
N ARG A 972 -23.82 -26.73 4.22
CA ARG A 972 -24.35 -27.98 3.65
C ARG A 972 -24.87 -28.88 4.75
N GLN A 973 -26.01 -29.51 4.47
CA GLN A 973 -26.50 -30.65 5.24
C GLN A 973 -25.93 -31.95 4.65
N TYR A 974 -25.59 -32.89 5.52
CA TYR A 974 -25.04 -34.19 5.19
C TYR A 974 -25.92 -35.32 5.73
N GLU A 975 -25.86 -36.50 5.11
CA GLU A 975 -26.59 -37.67 5.61
C GLU A 975 -26.02 -38.16 6.95
N ALA A 976 -26.92 -38.39 7.91
CA ALA A 976 -26.60 -38.81 9.28
C ALA A 976 -25.68 -40.03 9.38
N ARG A 977 -25.77 -40.97 8.41
CA ARG A 977 -24.99 -42.21 8.37
C ARG A 977 -23.62 -42.08 7.71
N LEU A 978 -23.42 -41.08 6.86
CA LEU A 978 -22.18 -40.87 6.08
C LEU A 978 -21.28 -39.80 6.71
N GLY A 979 -21.86 -38.86 7.45
CA GLY A 979 -21.14 -37.71 8.01
C GLY A 979 -20.73 -36.70 6.92
N SER A 980 -19.93 -35.71 7.29
CA SER A 980 -19.33 -34.81 6.30
C SER A 980 -18.18 -35.54 5.59
N PRO A 981 -18.19 -35.62 4.24
CA PRO A 981 -17.08 -36.18 3.50
C PRO A 981 -15.82 -35.33 3.70
N VAL A 982 -14.66 -35.94 3.46
CA VAL A 982 -13.41 -35.19 3.31
C VAL A 982 -13.49 -34.45 1.98
N GLU A 983 -13.42 -33.13 2.03
CA GLU A 983 -13.44 -32.26 0.84
C GLU A 983 -12.08 -31.56 0.69
N GLU A 984 -11.70 -31.27 -0.55
CA GLU A 984 -10.61 -30.34 -0.83
C GLU A 984 -11.10 -28.92 -0.57
N THR A 985 -10.49 -28.24 0.39
CA THR A 985 -10.86 -26.87 0.77
C THR A 985 -9.65 -25.95 0.70
N MET A 986 -9.83 -24.77 0.10
CA MET A 986 -8.77 -23.78 0.00
C MET A 986 -8.74 -22.85 1.21
N GLU A 987 -7.57 -22.72 1.83
CA GLU A 987 -7.36 -21.88 3.01
C GLU A 987 -6.20 -20.89 2.77
N GLY A 988 -6.55 -19.68 2.33
CA GLY A 988 -5.57 -18.70 1.88
C GLY A 988 -4.93 -19.15 0.57
N ASP A 989 -3.78 -19.79 0.68
CA ASP A 989 -3.01 -20.38 -0.43
C ASP A 989 -2.86 -21.92 -0.29
N ASP A 990 -3.33 -22.51 0.82
CA ASP A 990 -3.21 -23.95 1.15
C ASP A 990 -4.39 -24.71 0.52
N LEU A 991 -4.12 -25.81 -0.15
CA LEU A 991 -5.14 -26.85 -0.36
C LEU A 991 -5.11 -27.77 0.86
N ARG A 992 -6.28 -28.04 1.48
CA ARG A 992 -6.38 -28.93 2.65
C ARG A 992 -7.52 -29.91 2.51
N LEU A 993 -7.18 -31.20 2.62
CA LEU A 993 -8.10 -32.30 2.83
C LEU A 993 -8.58 -32.31 4.28
N GLN A 994 -9.86 -31.98 4.45
CA GLN A 994 -10.55 -31.92 5.75
C GLN A 994 -12.06 -32.09 5.57
N THR A 995 -12.76 -32.58 6.59
CA THR A 995 -14.23 -32.56 6.58
C THR A 995 -14.73 -31.13 6.81
N SER A 996 -15.97 -30.85 6.39
CA SER A 996 -16.55 -29.51 6.64
C SER A 996 -16.72 -29.22 8.15
N TYR A 997 -16.87 -30.25 8.99
CA TYR A 997 -16.85 -30.08 10.45
C TYR A 997 -15.45 -29.71 10.98
N GLN A 998 -14.37 -30.27 10.40
CA GLN A 998 -12.99 -29.91 10.75
C GLN A 998 -12.61 -28.50 10.28
N LEU A 999 -13.14 -28.07 9.13
CA LEU A 999 -13.07 -26.69 8.64
C LEU A 999 -13.75 -25.74 9.64
N ASP A 1000 -14.98 -26.04 10.07
CA ASP A 1000 -15.70 -25.24 11.06
C ASP A 1000 -14.92 -25.13 12.39
N VAL A 1001 -14.36 -26.23 12.90
CA VAL A 1001 -13.51 -26.20 14.13
C VAL A 1001 -12.32 -25.26 13.97
N LEU A 1002 -11.59 -25.36 12.86
CA LEU A 1002 -10.45 -24.48 12.59
C LEU A 1002 -10.90 -23.02 12.55
N ARG A 1003 -11.91 -22.71 11.73
CA ARG A 1003 -12.40 -21.33 11.53
C ARG A 1003 -12.91 -20.71 12.83
N THR A 1004 -13.57 -21.49 13.68
CA THR A 1004 -13.96 -21.03 15.02
C THR A 1004 -12.73 -20.75 15.91
N GLY A 1005 -11.68 -21.57 15.80
CA GLY A 1005 -10.42 -21.35 16.51
C GLY A 1005 -9.67 -20.10 16.05
N GLU A 1006 -9.62 -19.86 14.73
CA GLU A 1006 -9.03 -18.65 14.14
C GLU A 1006 -9.79 -17.39 14.56
N LEU A 1007 -11.12 -17.43 14.49
CA LEU A 1007 -11.99 -16.35 14.95
C LEU A 1007 -11.71 -15.97 16.41
N VAL A 1008 -11.61 -16.95 17.31
CA VAL A 1008 -11.32 -16.69 18.72
C VAL A 1008 -9.89 -16.16 18.92
N ARG A 1009 -8.90 -16.69 18.17
CA ARG A 1009 -7.52 -16.19 18.16
C ARG A 1009 -7.43 -14.73 17.76
N GLU A 1010 -8.12 -14.33 16.69
CA GLU A 1010 -8.03 -12.98 16.12
C GLU A 1010 -8.79 -11.94 16.94
N ILE A 1011 -10.03 -12.24 17.33
CA ILE A 1011 -10.89 -11.27 18.04
C ILE A 1011 -10.48 -11.13 19.51
N PHE A 1012 -10.23 -12.25 20.21
CA PHE A 1012 -10.03 -12.23 21.66
C PHE A 1012 -8.56 -12.23 22.08
N MET A 1013 -7.66 -12.81 21.31
CA MET A 1013 -6.27 -13.01 21.73
C MET A 1013 -5.27 -12.09 21.03
N ASP A 1014 -4.91 -12.39 19.79
CA ASP A 1014 -3.70 -11.85 19.15
C ASP A 1014 -3.95 -10.63 18.25
N GLY A 1015 -5.21 -10.35 17.93
CA GLY A 1015 -5.57 -9.34 16.94
C GLY A 1015 -5.50 -9.89 15.52
N HIS A 1016 -6.12 -9.20 14.57
CA HIS A 1016 -6.06 -9.60 13.17
C HIS A 1016 -4.75 -9.09 12.53
N PRO A 1017 -3.99 -9.91 11.79
CA PRO A 1017 -2.66 -9.53 11.28
C PRO A 1017 -2.69 -8.33 10.31
N VAL A 1018 -3.71 -8.26 9.44
CA VAL A 1018 -3.92 -7.15 8.48
C VAL A 1018 -4.78 -6.01 9.05
N LEU A 1019 -5.94 -6.31 9.65
CA LEU A 1019 -6.90 -5.32 10.15
C LEU A 1019 -6.45 -4.71 11.49
N THR A 1020 -5.60 -3.69 11.43
CA THR A 1020 -5.00 -2.99 12.61
C THR A 1020 -6.00 -2.38 13.61
N HIS A 1021 -7.30 -2.36 13.29
CA HIS A 1021 -8.38 -1.98 14.20
C HIS A 1021 -8.86 -3.13 15.10
N VAL A 1022 -8.69 -4.40 14.69
CA VAL A 1022 -8.95 -5.60 15.50
C VAL A 1022 -7.71 -5.90 16.33
N ARG A 1023 -7.69 -5.41 17.57
CA ARG A 1023 -6.47 -5.30 18.39
C ARG A 1023 -6.23 -6.44 19.39
N GLY A 1024 -7.18 -7.38 19.51
CA GLY A 1024 -7.19 -8.39 20.56
C GLY A 1024 -7.33 -7.80 21.98
N TYR A 1025 -7.54 -8.68 22.94
CA TYR A 1025 -7.68 -8.34 24.36
C TYR A 1025 -6.55 -8.99 25.18
N ARG A 1026 -6.18 -8.38 26.31
CA ARG A 1026 -5.22 -8.98 27.26
C ARG A 1026 -5.95 -9.93 28.22
N GLY A 1027 -5.32 -11.04 28.59
CA GLY A 1027 -5.84 -11.93 29.64
C GLY A 1027 -6.54 -13.19 29.15
N PHE A 1028 -6.52 -13.50 27.84
CA PHE A 1028 -7.08 -14.72 27.22
C PHE A 1028 -6.03 -15.81 26.95
N GLU A 1029 -4.81 -15.66 27.46
CA GLU A 1029 -3.70 -16.59 27.23
C GLU A 1029 -4.01 -18.01 27.73
N PHE A 1030 -4.96 -18.14 28.66
CA PHE A 1030 -5.48 -19.43 29.15
C PHE A 1030 -6.17 -20.29 28.07
N LEU A 1031 -6.70 -19.68 27.00
CA LEU A 1031 -7.28 -20.42 25.87
C LEU A 1031 -6.23 -20.94 24.89
N ARG A 1032 -4.97 -20.48 24.97
CA ARG A 1032 -3.99 -20.68 23.91
C ARG A 1032 -3.70 -22.15 23.60
N ALA A 1033 -3.69 -23.03 24.60
CA ALA A 1033 -3.52 -24.47 24.37
C ALA A 1033 -4.69 -25.05 23.57
N LEU A 1034 -5.93 -24.76 23.96
CA LEU A 1034 -7.14 -25.21 23.27
C LEU A 1034 -7.23 -24.66 21.84
N ILE A 1035 -6.98 -23.36 21.67
CA ILE A 1035 -7.03 -22.71 20.36
C ILE A 1035 -5.93 -23.22 19.44
N ASN A 1036 -4.71 -23.46 19.95
CA ASN A 1036 -3.64 -24.07 19.16
C ASN A 1036 -4.03 -25.47 18.64
N ASP A 1037 -4.76 -26.26 19.42
CA ASP A 1037 -5.26 -27.58 18.99
C ASP A 1037 -6.39 -27.48 17.96
N MET A 1038 -7.27 -26.47 18.08
CA MET A 1038 -8.29 -26.19 17.07
C MET A 1038 -7.70 -25.73 15.74
N VAL A 1039 -6.62 -24.93 15.77
CA VAL A 1039 -5.99 -24.37 14.56
C VAL A 1039 -4.82 -25.21 14.02
N GLN A 1040 -4.74 -26.48 14.38
CA GLN A 1040 -3.73 -27.41 13.84
C GLN A 1040 -3.81 -27.47 12.31
N VAL A 1041 -2.65 -27.41 11.66
CA VAL A 1041 -2.53 -27.57 10.19
C VAL A 1041 -3.09 -28.94 9.77
N ASP A 1042 -2.80 -29.98 10.55
CA ASP A 1042 -3.35 -31.31 10.34
C ASP A 1042 -4.77 -31.43 10.90
N ALA A 1043 -5.76 -31.36 10.01
CA ALA A 1043 -7.17 -31.50 10.33
C ALA A 1043 -7.53 -32.76 11.15
N ALA A 1044 -6.78 -33.86 11.01
CA ALA A 1044 -7.02 -35.10 11.78
C ALA A 1044 -6.60 -35.00 13.25
N LYS A 1045 -5.76 -34.01 13.61
CA LYS A 1045 -5.33 -33.73 14.99
C LYS A 1045 -6.19 -32.66 15.67
N ARG A 1046 -7.14 -32.04 14.95
CA ARG A 1046 -8.07 -31.10 15.56
C ARG A 1046 -9.07 -31.87 16.42
N PRO A 1047 -9.39 -31.39 17.63
CA PRO A 1047 -10.49 -31.95 18.42
C PRO A 1047 -11.82 -31.84 17.66
N GLU A 1048 -12.76 -32.76 17.89
CA GLU A 1048 -14.13 -32.53 17.46
C GLU A 1048 -14.72 -31.36 18.26
N MET A 1049 -15.74 -30.68 17.72
CA MET A 1049 -16.34 -29.54 18.42
C MET A 1049 -16.91 -29.93 19.81
N LYS A 1050 -17.31 -31.20 20.00
CA LYS A 1050 -17.71 -31.74 21.33
C LYS A 1050 -16.58 -31.70 22.36
N ASP A 1051 -15.34 -31.93 21.93
CA ASP A 1051 -14.17 -32.01 22.81
C ASP A 1051 -13.59 -30.61 23.07
N VAL A 1052 -13.64 -29.73 22.06
CA VAL A 1052 -13.37 -28.28 22.21
C VAL A 1052 -14.19 -27.71 23.35
N VAL A 1053 -15.48 -27.99 23.29
CA VAL A 1053 -16.50 -27.56 24.24
C VAL A 1053 -16.20 -28.02 25.66
N ILE A 1054 -15.96 -29.32 25.86
CA ILE A 1054 -15.68 -29.90 27.18
C ILE A 1054 -14.43 -29.24 27.79
N ARG A 1055 -13.38 -29.08 26.99
CA ARG A 1055 -12.13 -28.43 27.41
C ARG A 1055 -12.33 -26.94 27.73
N PHE A 1056 -13.14 -26.22 26.94
CA PHE A 1056 -13.42 -24.81 27.19
C PHE A 1056 -14.12 -24.61 28.55
N ASP A 1057 -15.12 -25.42 28.87
CA ASP A 1057 -15.82 -25.30 30.16
C ASP A 1057 -14.97 -25.70 31.35
N ASP A 1058 -14.17 -26.75 31.25
CA ASP A 1058 -13.20 -27.12 32.29
C ASP A 1058 -12.27 -25.94 32.60
N ILE A 1059 -11.69 -25.32 31.55
CA ILE A 1059 -10.86 -24.12 31.70
C ILE A 1059 -11.63 -22.96 32.35
N VAL A 1060 -12.88 -22.71 31.96
CA VAL A 1060 -13.70 -21.61 32.52
C VAL A 1060 -14.14 -21.89 33.96
N SER A 1061 -14.44 -23.15 34.30
CA SER A 1061 -14.90 -23.56 35.64
C SER A 1061 -13.88 -23.28 36.74
N ARG A 1062 -12.59 -23.25 36.38
CA ARG A 1062 -11.46 -22.94 37.27
C ARG A 1062 -11.35 -21.46 37.63
N PHE A 1063 -12.11 -20.57 36.99
CA PHE A 1063 -12.11 -19.14 37.32
C PHE A 1063 -13.12 -18.77 38.41
N SER A 1064 -12.65 -18.02 39.41
CA SER A 1064 -13.54 -17.45 40.41
C SER A 1064 -14.51 -16.41 39.81
N THR A 1065 -15.69 -16.31 40.42
CA THR A 1065 -16.68 -15.24 40.31
C THR A 1065 -16.07 -13.83 40.26
N TRP A 1066 -14.95 -13.62 40.96
CA TRP A 1066 -14.19 -12.36 40.98
C TRP A 1066 -13.30 -12.14 39.74
N LYS A 1067 -12.71 -13.20 39.20
CA LYS A 1067 -11.89 -13.17 37.97
C LYS A 1067 -12.77 -13.00 36.73
N LEU A 1068 -13.93 -13.65 36.65
CA LEU A 1068 -14.89 -13.48 35.56
C LEU A 1068 -15.38 -12.01 35.44
N ARG A 1069 -15.55 -11.30 36.57
CA ARG A 1069 -15.85 -9.86 36.58
C ARG A 1069 -14.61 -8.95 36.50
N SER A 1070 -13.44 -9.43 36.05
CA SER A 1070 -12.30 -8.54 35.77
C SER A 1070 -12.53 -7.76 34.46
N ARG A 1071 -12.01 -6.53 34.39
CA ARG A 1071 -12.05 -5.69 33.16
C ARG A 1071 -11.20 -6.33 32.06
N THR A 1072 -11.62 -6.14 30.81
CA THR A 1072 -10.96 -6.71 29.63
C THR A 1072 -10.31 -5.61 28.77
N PRO A 1073 -9.05 -5.19 29.04
CA PRO A 1073 -8.42 -4.12 28.27
C PRO A 1073 -7.89 -4.61 26.91
N SER A 1074 -8.12 -3.81 25.86
CA SER A 1074 -7.52 -4.04 24.53
C SER A 1074 -5.99 -3.89 24.56
N ARG A 1075 -5.27 -4.67 23.75
CA ARG A 1075 -3.78 -4.78 23.85
C ARG A 1075 -3.04 -3.45 23.67
N ARG A 1076 -3.61 -2.46 22.97
CA ARG A 1076 -3.03 -1.11 22.74
C ARG A 1076 -3.74 0.03 23.50
N ALA A 1077 -4.47 -0.26 24.59
CA ALA A 1077 -5.01 0.79 25.46
C ALA A 1077 -3.88 1.61 26.11
N ASN A 1078 -4.05 2.94 26.17
CA ASN A 1078 -3.01 3.85 26.65
C ASN A 1078 -3.03 3.88 28.20
N VAL A 1079 -2.03 3.27 28.84
CA VAL A 1079 -2.04 2.89 30.26
C VAL A 1079 -2.36 4.06 31.20
N PHE A 1080 -1.91 5.28 30.87
CA PHE A 1080 -2.13 6.48 31.66
C PHE A 1080 -3.53 7.11 31.54
N ARG A 1081 -4.28 6.83 30.47
CA ARG A 1081 -5.65 7.35 30.28
C ARG A 1081 -6.73 6.46 30.95
N ASP A 1082 -6.34 5.26 31.36
CA ASP A 1082 -7.27 4.21 31.81
C ASP A 1082 -7.60 4.26 33.31
N THR A 1083 -6.84 5.00 34.12
CA THR A 1083 -7.00 5.10 35.59
C THR A 1083 -8.39 5.58 36.02
N VAL A 1084 -8.99 6.55 35.32
CA VAL A 1084 -10.35 7.05 35.60
C VAL A 1084 -11.42 5.98 35.39
N HIS A 1085 -11.22 5.08 34.42
CA HIS A 1085 -12.15 3.96 34.15
C HIS A 1085 -12.02 2.82 35.16
N VAL A 1086 -10.86 2.65 35.81
CA VAL A 1086 -10.64 1.60 36.83
C VAL A 1086 -11.56 1.80 38.04
N PHE A 1087 -11.65 3.02 38.58
CA PHE A 1087 -12.51 3.31 39.74
C PHE A 1087 -14.01 3.12 39.42
N SER A 1088 -14.46 3.63 38.28
CA SER A 1088 -15.85 3.45 37.81
C SER A 1088 -16.19 1.98 37.55
N HIS A 1089 -15.23 1.18 37.06
CA HIS A 1089 -15.40 -0.26 36.92
C HIS A 1089 -15.52 -0.97 38.28
N TRP A 1090 -14.66 -0.62 39.24
CA TRP A 1090 -14.67 -1.19 40.59
C TRP A 1090 -16.00 -0.92 41.31
N LYS A 1091 -16.51 0.32 41.22
CA LYS A 1091 -17.83 0.68 41.78
C LYS A 1091 -18.98 -0.14 41.16
N ARG A 1092 -19.01 -0.28 39.82
CA ARG A 1092 -20.01 -1.12 39.13
C ARG A 1092 -19.89 -2.60 39.53
N LYS A 1093 -18.67 -3.12 39.68
CA LYS A 1093 -18.40 -4.51 40.11
C LYS A 1093 -18.98 -4.83 41.48
N ILE A 1094 -18.82 -3.94 42.48
CA ILE A 1094 -19.43 -4.11 43.81
C ILE A 1094 -20.95 -4.14 43.71
N VAL A 1095 -21.55 -3.21 42.96
CA VAL A 1095 -23.01 -3.15 42.79
C VAL A 1095 -23.56 -4.43 42.14
N TYR A 1096 -22.89 -4.99 41.13
CA TYR A 1096 -23.33 -6.26 40.51
C TYR A 1096 -23.22 -7.46 41.45
N VAL A 1097 -22.21 -7.50 42.35
CA VAL A 1097 -22.12 -8.55 43.38
C VAL A 1097 -23.25 -8.39 44.40
N ALA A 1098 -23.50 -7.18 44.89
CA ALA A 1098 -24.58 -6.90 45.86
C ALA A 1098 -25.99 -7.18 45.28
N LYS A 1099 -26.19 -6.99 43.97
CA LYS A 1099 -27.45 -7.29 43.27
C LYS A 1099 -27.58 -8.75 42.80
N GLY A 1100 -26.62 -9.63 43.10
CA GLY A 1100 -26.65 -11.03 42.64
C GLY A 1100 -26.55 -11.21 41.13
N THR A 1101 -26.15 -10.18 40.37
CA THR A 1101 -26.06 -10.24 38.89
C THR A 1101 -25.02 -11.29 38.47
N PRO A 1102 -25.33 -12.23 37.56
CA PRO A 1102 -24.42 -13.31 37.15
C PRO A 1102 -23.02 -12.87 36.72
N ALA A 1103 -22.04 -13.79 36.84
CA ALA A 1103 -20.64 -13.54 36.49
C ALA A 1103 -20.38 -13.52 34.98
N ILE A 1104 -21.21 -14.28 34.27
CA ILE A 1104 -21.24 -14.49 32.83
C ILE A 1104 -22.71 -14.23 32.48
N PRO A 1105 -23.04 -13.28 31.60
CA PRO A 1105 -24.43 -13.03 31.22
C PRO A 1105 -24.95 -14.20 30.35
N GLU A 1106 -26.02 -14.84 30.81
CA GLU A 1106 -26.76 -15.88 30.07
C GLU A 1106 -27.96 -15.19 29.41
N GLY A 1107 -28.03 -15.24 28.07
CA GLY A 1107 -28.76 -14.29 27.21
C GLY A 1107 -30.12 -14.71 26.71
#